data_AF-A0A1M5UX41-F1
#
_entry.id   AF-A0A1M5UX41-F1
#
_cell.length_a   1.000
_cell.length_b   1.000
_cell.length_c   1.000
_cell.angle_alpha   90.00
_cell.angle_beta   90.00
_cell.angle_gamma   90.00
#
_symmetry.space_group_name_H-M   'P 1'
#
loop_
_entity.id
_entity.type
_entity.pdbx_description
1 polymer ?
#
loop_
_entity_poly.entity_id
_entity_poly.type
_entity_poly.pdbx_seq_one_letter_code
_entity_poly.pdbx_strand_id
1 'polypeptide(L)'
;MKFLEKLKNRYNIIMIVISAMLVVLLFRLATLTIVEGDKYREMSDNKRVKEIATTAPRGEIRDRYGRLLAGNKPSFTVQILKDELNIKDKKKKNEVILNLIRLLEEDGVDYIDEFPIELNKFKYIDENDYSEDLSDPEDMIIDIIVEKNLLKEILNTYYIGDNEGHFQYLTVNKAIHALQNKGLEVPILTDFNGENVLLSFDETKDIDKWKLENNLPPNIEPKDALLRLIDNDKSIIRKIIDHPISRELTYNVLSSKGLINNIKMIPYSLIYEDEYIEQKRSLMRNYSGITMESSGEDDFVNIVLDTNIKELLEVVVEEIDEKGNIIKRVVPGEVLIRKIEESGEKCPVTFEIDEETKRVVYKYVDKSSSKEITPINCLIEQGKKTKAINAMITDQSIKATAQEILLENGINPKISVSNLEYVSINDKKDWYKRFKIPEDYDVDKAFNYLRDNFKISDKLSKYEIRSMLLIYDQLSKQGYMAYKPINIAYGIKNTTVAKIEEGGMDLPGISVSIEPVRYYPMGSTAAHILGYIGKISQPNEIKKYIDGKKYSPSDLIGKTGVEEKFEDKLKGKDGTKKVEVDVLGNTINVLDEKKAIPGNNLYLTIDSELQKVADESLKYGLEQIRAGGLYESKWGNYKFGTNKKERRPYVNATSGALVAIDVKTGEVLAMSSYPSYDPNLFATGISSADWASLFPENDEDPLAPRPLYNIATQTAIQPGSTFKMITGLAALENGFSPTKTIRDMGYVDIGTKRFGCWLWNSHRGTHGAENLYDALKDSCNYYFYSLTLGKNPRTGEGLGMKVDIEDIVRLSKEFGMNDKTGIEIDIPSEAHGGVPDPERKVANTKATLKRYLNQNFTKYLKSDMFLSEAEIKKDIEEIVSWLECEEPLTRGEVFRRLDKMGIDPEKKLDGEREGLVDKIKYSYLDQAGWSVADTLNISIGQGQNAYTPIQMANYIAILANGGYRHNVSVVDSIKNYDNTKTIYEGERDKEKVQLNNYENLEHVKLGMRKVVTEGTAKSTFSGFPISVAAKTGTAQKSGRNPATGALYDDFAWFVAFAPYEDPEIAVAVVLFQGGSGGYAGPIARDIIAEYLGLNKEEVKEKLPFTTELAR
;
A
#
# COMPACT_ATOMS: atom_id res chain seq x y z
N MET A 1 81.99 16.95 59.12
CA MET A 1 81.43 18.16 59.76
C MET A 1 80.69 19.12 58.82
N LYS A 2 81.02 19.26 57.52
CA LYS A 2 80.31 20.18 56.58
C LYS A 2 78.87 19.79 56.17
N PHE A 3 78.41 18.57 56.46
CA PHE A 3 77.05 18.12 56.12
C PHE A 3 75.99 18.55 57.15
N LEU A 4 76.39 18.62 58.43
CA LEU A 4 75.51 18.99 59.54
C LEU A 4 75.21 20.50 59.62
N GLU A 5 76.10 21.36 59.12
CA GLU A 5 75.82 22.82 59.03
C GLU A 5 74.82 23.16 57.92
N LYS A 6 74.79 22.39 56.82
CA LYS A 6 73.80 22.57 55.75
C LYS A 6 72.37 22.23 56.20
N LEU A 7 72.20 21.46 57.27
CA LEU A 7 70.89 21.10 57.85
C LEU A 7 70.26 22.21 58.70
N LYS A 8 70.97 23.32 59.02
CA LYS A 8 70.39 24.49 59.72
C LYS A 8 69.65 25.47 58.80
N ASN A 9 69.82 25.35 57.48
CA ASN A 9 69.14 26.20 56.51
C ASN A 9 67.71 25.68 56.29
N ARG A 10 66.70 26.51 56.60
CA ARG A 10 65.27 26.18 56.42
C ARG A 10 64.94 25.69 55.00
N TYR A 11 65.62 26.24 53.99
CA TYR A 11 65.46 25.82 52.60
C TYR A 11 65.87 24.35 52.38
N ASN A 12 66.98 23.91 52.98
CA ASN A 12 67.46 22.54 52.85
C ASN A 12 66.57 21.55 53.61
N ILE A 13 66.02 21.96 54.76
CA ILE A 13 65.04 21.14 55.50
C ILE A 13 63.77 20.95 54.65
N ILE A 14 63.24 22.02 54.06
CA ILE A 14 62.07 21.95 53.17
C ILE A 14 62.36 21.07 51.95
N MET A 15 63.53 21.23 51.32
CA MET A 15 63.92 20.37 50.20
C MET A 15 64.02 18.90 50.59
N ILE A 16 64.58 18.59 51.76
CA ILE A 16 64.63 17.20 52.25
C ILE A 16 63.23 16.65 52.52
N VAL A 17 62.33 17.43 53.12
CA VAL A 17 60.94 17.02 53.35
C VAL A 17 60.20 16.80 52.03
N ILE A 18 60.35 17.70 51.06
CA ILE A 18 59.76 17.56 49.73
C ILE A 18 60.33 16.34 49.02
N SER A 19 61.66 16.15 49.02
CA SER A 19 62.28 14.97 48.42
C SER A 19 61.83 13.67 49.11
N ALA A 20 61.69 13.66 50.43
CA ALA A 20 61.16 12.50 51.16
C ALA A 20 59.70 12.22 50.80
N MET A 21 58.84 13.25 50.72
CA MET A 21 57.46 13.10 50.23
C MET A 21 57.42 12.58 48.79
N LEU A 22 58.30 13.07 47.92
CA LEU A 22 58.39 12.66 46.53
C LEU A 22 58.85 11.20 46.42
N VAL A 23 59.77 10.76 47.27
CA VAL A 23 60.19 9.35 47.36
C VAL A 23 59.04 8.48 47.86
N VAL A 24 58.25 8.92 48.85
CA VAL A 24 57.05 8.20 49.32
C VAL A 24 56.01 8.11 48.21
N LEU A 25 55.79 9.18 47.45
CA LEU A 25 54.90 9.17 46.28
C LEU A 25 55.40 8.26 45.18
N LEU A 26 56.71 8.27 44.87
CA LEU A 26 57.32 7.37 43.89
C LEU A 26 57.21 5.91 44.32
N PHE A 27 57.38 5.63 45.62
CA PHE A 27 57.21 4.28 46.16
C PHE A 27 55.73 3.86 46.15
N ARG A 28 54.81 4.78 46.45
CA ARG A 28 53.36 4.53 46.34
C ARG A 28 52.94 4.30 44.89
N LEU A 29 53.51 5.06 43.97
CA LEU A 29 53.28 4.91 42.54
C LEU A 29 53.81 3.55 42.06
N ALA A 30 55.05 3.19 42.43
CA ALA A 30 55.63 1.88 42.10
C ALA A 30 54.85 0.71 42.70
N THR A 31 54.32 0.85 43.92
CA THR A 31 53.44 -0.19 44.50
C THR A 31 52.12 -0.30 43.74
N LEU A 32 51.50 0.81 43.34
CA LEU A 32 50.28 0.79 42.53
C LEU A 32 50.52 0.25 41.10
N THR A 33 51.66 0.54 40.48
CA THR A 33 51.91 0.20 39.07
C THR A 33 52.64 -1.13 38.87
N ILE A 34 53.47 -1.57 39.82
CA ILE A 34 54.27 -2.80 39.71
C ILE A 34 53.72 -3.91 40.60
N VAL A 35 53.36 -3.62 41.85
CA VAL A 35 52.95 -4.66 42.82
C VAL A 35 51.45 -4.96 42.71
N GLU A 36 50.63 -3.92 42.69
CA GLU A 36 49.17 -4.03 42.48
C GLU A 36 48.79 -3.86 41.01
N GLY A 37 49.79 -3.67 40.13
CA GLY A 37 49.60 -3.45 38.69
C GLY A 37 48.82 -4.59 38.04
N ASP A 38 49.21 -5.83 38.31
CA ASP A 38 48.52 -7.01 37.77
C ASP A 38 47.10 -7.13 38.32
N LYS A 39 46.86 -6.80 39.59
CA LYS A 39 45.52 -6.81 40.22
C LYS A 39 44.60 -5.74 39.61
N TYR A 40 45.09 -4.51 39.43
CA TYR A 40 44.29 -3.43 38.83
C TYR A 40 44.10 -3.62 37.33
N ARG A 41 45.08 -4.24 36.65
CA ARG A 41 44.97 -4.65 35.25
C ARG A 41 43.97 -5.78 35.09
N GLU A 42 44.01 -6.79 35.96
CA GLU A 42 43.01 -7.87 36.03
C GLU A 42 41.61 -7.32 36.34
N MET A 43 41.46 -6.37 37.27
CA MET A 43 40.16 -5.72 37.53
C MET A 43 39.68 -4.85 36.34
N SER A 44 40.59 -4.17 35.64
CA SER A 44 40.29 -3.37 34.45
C SER A 44 39.99 -4.23 33.22
N ASP A 45 40.63 -5.39 33.11
CA ASP A 45 40.47 -6.32 32.01
C ASP A 45 39.22 -7.20 32.23
N ASN A 46 38.94 -7.65 33.47
CA ASN A 46 37.88 -8.60 33.79
C ASN A 46 36.50 -8.00 34.13
N LYS A 47 36.38 -6.69 34.35
CA LYS A 47 35.11 -6.07 34.76
C LYS A 47 34.86 -4.80 33.97
N ARG A 48 33.87 -4.84 33.07
CA ARG A 48 33.38 -3.65 32.35
C ARG A 48 31.92 -3.40 32.69
N VAL A 49 31.56 -2.14 32.85
CA VAL A 49 30.15 -1.75 32.99
C VAL A 49 29.59 -1.43 31.62
N LYS A 50 28.48 -2.06 31.24
CA LYS A 50 27.79 -1.89 29.97
C LYS A 50 26.34 -1.51 30.21
N GLU A 51 25.77 -0.66 29.36
CA GLU A 51 24.33 -0.37 29.37
C GLU A 51 23.68 -1.07 28.18
N ILE A 52 22.79 -2.03 28.46
CA ILE A 52 22.05 -2.82 27.48
C ILE A 52 20.63 -2.29 27.42
N ALA A 53 20.17 -1.93 26.22
CA ALA A 53 18.78 -1.54 26.01
C ALA A 53 17.87 -2.78 26.10
N THR A 54 16.73 -2.65 26.77
CA THR A 54 15.69 -3.68 26.78
C THR A 54 14.49 -3.13 26.02
N THR A 55 14.14 -3.75 24.90
CA THR A 55 13.04 -3.31 24.04
C THR A 55 11.72 -3.32 24.80
N ALA A 56 10.96 -2.22 24.71
CA ALA A 56 9.63 -2.15 25.28
C ALA A 56 8.62 -2.91 24.40
N PRO A 57 7.69 -3.68 24.98
CA PRO A 57 6.53 -4.17 24.26
C PRO A 57 5.71 -3.00 23.72
N ARG A 58 5.24 -3.12 22.48
CA ARG A 58 4.31 -2.14 21.91
C ARG A 58 2.96 -2.23 22.62
N GLY A 59 2.21 -1.13 22.63
CA GLY A 59 0.84 -1.10 23.13
C GLY A 59 -0.05 -2.10 22.38
N GLU A 60 -1.01 -2.69 23.08
CA GLU A 60 -1.94 -3.63 22.47
C GLU A 60 -3.01 -2.87 21.67
N ILE A 61 -3.41 -3.44 20.53
CA ILE A 61 -4.60 -2.98 19.79
C ILE A 61 -5.71 -3.99 20.08
N ARG A 62 -6.84 -3.48 20.56
CA ARG A 62 -8.00 -4.25 20.95
C ARG A 62 -9.24 -3.77 20.21
N ASP A 63 -10.17 -4.66 20.00
CA ASP A 63 -11.46 -4.34 19.41
C ASP A 63 -12.41 -3.68 20.43
N ARG A 64 -13.64 -3.37 20.01
CA ARG A 64 -14.62 -2.68 20.87
C ARG A 64 -15.05 -3.44 22.12
N TYR A 65 -14.85 -4.76 22.16
CA TYR A 65 -15.14 -5.62 23.33
C TYR A 65 -13.87 -5.99 24.10
N GLY A 66 -12.71 -5.43 23.72
CA GLY A 66 -11.43 -5.69 24.37
C GLY A 66 -10.73 -6.96 23.88
N ARG A 67 -11.18 -7.61 22.80
CA ARG A 67 -10.50 -8.75 22.18
C ARG A 67 -9.21 -8.29 21.50
N LEU A 68 -8.16 -9.10 21.57
CA LEU A 68 -6.84 -8.75 21.05
C LEU A 68 -6.80 -8.81 19.52
N LEU A 69 -6.46 -7.70 18.87
CA LEU A 69 -6.26 -7.61 17.41
C LEU A 69 -4.78 -7.53 17.03
N ALA A 70 -3.97 -6.85 17.86
CA ALA A 70 -2.51 -6.84 17.73
C ALA A 70 -1.87 -6.78 19.13
N GLY A 71 -0.92 -7.66 19.38
CA GLY A 71 -0.20 -7.76 20.65
C GLY A 71 1.28 -8.01 20.44
N ASN A 72 1.94 -8.59 21.43
CA ASN A 72 3.34 -8.97 21.34
C ASN A 72 3.50 -10.42 21.80
N LYS A 73 4.38 -11.17 21.14
CA LYS A 73 4.82 -12.50 21.56
C LYS A 73 6.31 -12.47 21.92
N PRO A 74 6.74 -13.14 23.00
CA PRO A 74 8.16 -13.32 23.26
C PRO A 74 8.77 -14.21 22.17
N SER A 75 9.90 -13.77 21.60
CA SER A 75 10.60 -14.48 20.55
C SER A 75 12.10 -14.57 20.87
N PHE A 76 12.65 -15.79 20.81
CA PHE A 76 14.10 -15.96 20.89
C PHE A 76 14.73 -15.31 19.66
N THR A 77 15.65 -14.40 19.90
CA THR A 77 16.25 -13.55 18.89
C THR A 77 17.76 -13.65 19.00
N VAL A 78 18.44 -13.98 17.89
CA VAL A 78 19.90 -13.93 17.84
C VAL A 78 20.32 -12.47 17.72
N GLN A 79 21.17 -12.04 18.65
CA GLN A 79 21.76 -10.71 18.68
C GLN A 79 23.26 -10.78 18.47
N ILE A 80 23.77 -9.87 17.65
CA ILE A 80 25.21 -9.64 17.48
C ILE A 80 25.60 -8.30 18.09
N LEU A 81 26.65 -8.32 18.91
CA LEU A 81 27.29 -7.15 19.50
C LEU A 81 28.60 -6.85 18.75
N LYS A 82 28.63 -5.73 18.04
CA LYS A 82 29.75 -5.37 17.16
C LYS A 82 31.05 -5.16 17.92
N ASP A 83 31.00 -4.60 19.13
CA ASP A 83 32.16 -4.35 19.98
C ASP A 83 32.84 -5.63 20.48
N GLU A 84 32.05 -6.66 20.78
CA GLU A 84 32.51 -7.97 21.26
C GLU A 84 32.94 -8.90 20.13
N LEU A 85 32.25 -8.86 19.00
CA LEU A 85 32.64 -9.57 17.78
C LEU A 85 33.91 -8.96 17.12
N ASN A 86 34.35 -7.77 17.55
CA ASN A 86 35.55 -7.10 17.04
C ASN A 86 36.86 -7.71 17.59
N ILE A 87 37.01 -9.02 17.39
CA ILE A 87 38.23 -9.76 17.68
C ILE A 87 39.34 -9.25 16.76
N LYS A 88 40.52 -8.91 17.32
CA LYS A 88 41.69 -8.47 16.52
C LYS A 88 42.10 -9.49 15.46
N ASP A 89 41.83 -10.77 15.72
CA ASP A 89 42.03 -11.85 14.77
C ASP A 89 40.82 -12.03 13.84
N LYS A 90 40.99 -11.59 12.59
CA LYS A 90 39.98 -11.75 11.54
C LYS A 90 39.65 -13.22 11.25
N LYS A 91 40.57 -14.16 11.44
CA LYS A 91 40.31 -15.58 11.19
C LYS A 91 39.32 -16.14 12.21
N LYS A 92 39.57 -15.88 13.50
CA LYS A 92 38.66 -16.28 14.57
C LYS A 92 37.29 -15.65 14.41
N LYS A 93 37.22 -14.37 14.04
CA LYS A 93 35.94 -13.70 13.73
C LYS A 93 35.18 -14.39 12.59
N ASN A 94 35.87 -14.75 11.51
CA ASN A 94 35.28 -15.45 10.37
C ASN A 94 34.75 -16.84 10.76
N GLU A 95 35.46 -17.56 11.63
CA GLU A 95 35.02 -18.86 12.16
C GLU A 95 33.74 -18.74 13.01
N VAL A 96 33.67 -17.73 13.88
CA VAL A 96 32.47 -17.42 14.70
C VAL A 96 31.26 -17.14 13.81
N ILE A 97 31.42 -16.26 12.83
CA ILE A 97 30.33 -15.89 11.89
C ILE A 97 29.90 -17.11 11.07
N LEU A 98 30.85 -17.91 10.60
CA LEU A 98 30.57 -19.12 9.82
C LEU A 98 29.78 -20.16 10.63
N ASN A 99 30.16 -20.40 11.88
CA ASN A 99 29.46 -21.33 12.77
C ASN A 99 28.01 -20.88 13.01
N LEU A 100 27.78 -19.58 13.27
CA LEU A 100 26.44 -19.05 13.41
C LEU A 100 25.59 -19.26 12.15
N ILE A 101 26.13 -18.90 10.99
CA ILE A 101 25.41 -19.04 9.71
C ILE A 101 25.03 -20.48 9.46
N ARG A 102 25.96 -21.43 9.67
CA ARG A 102 25.68 -22.85 9.48
C ARG A 102 24.55 -23.33 10.40
N LEU A 103 24.55 -22.93 11.67
CA LEU A 103 23.46 -23.25 12.59
C LEU A 103 22.10 -22.70 12.13
N LEU A 104 22.06 -21.46 11.62
CA LEU A 104 20.84 -20.83 11.12
C LEU A 104 20.34 -21.48 9.81
N GLU A 105 21.25 -21.76 8.88
CA GLU A 105 20.96 -22.35 7.57
C GLU A 105 20.52 -23.82 7.66
N GLU A 106 21.18 -24.64 8.50
CA GLU A 106 20.79 -26.03 8.76
C GLU A 106 19.36 -26.11 9.31
N ASP A 107 19.02 -25.23 10.24
CA ASP A 107 17.69 -25.18 10.83
C ASP A 107 16.65 -24.49 9.92
N GLY A 108 17.08 -23.92 8.78
CA GLY A 108 16.25 -23.25 7.77
C GLY A 108 15.70 -21.89 8.20
N VAL A 109 16.31 -21.26 9.20
CA VAL A 109 15.83 -20.00 9.81
C VAL A 109 15.95 -18.85 8.82
N ASP A 110 14.86 -18.09 8.65
CA ASP A 110 14.92 -16.81 7.96
C ASP A 110 15.62 -15.77 8.84
N TYR A 111 16.74 -15.24 8.35
CA TYR A 111 17.44 -14.13 8.97
C TYR A 111 17.37 -12.89 8.08
N ILE A 112 17.66 -11.73 8.65
CA ILE A 112 17.53 -10.44 7.96
C ILE A 112 18.55 -10.37 6.81
N ASP A 113 18.07 -10.54 5.57
CA ASP A 113 18.87 -10.38 4.35
C ASP A 113 18.58 -9.03 3.68
N GLU A 114 19.57 -8.15 3.73
CA GLU A 114 19.59 -6.89 2.99
C GLU A 114 20.89 -6.75 2.19
N PHE A 115 21.56 -7.88 1.93
CA PHE A 115 22.84 -7.85 1.28
C PHE A 115 22.64 -7.63 -0.23
N PRO A 116 23.20 -6.55 -0.82
CA PRO A 116 22.81 -6.14 -2.17
C PRO A 116 23.18 -7.12 -3.30
N ILE A 117 24.14 -8.01 -3.07
CA ILE A 117 24.54 -9.00 -4.08
C ILE A 117 23.64 -10.21 -3.95
N GLU A 118 22.89 -10.53 -5.01
CA GLU A 118 22.12 -11.77 -5.15
C GLU A 118 22.92 -12.82 -5.91
N LEU A 119 22.69 -14.09 -5.58
CA LEU A 119 23.26 -15.22 -6.32
C LEU A 119 22.19 -15.93 -7.12
N ASN A 120 22.57 -16.42 -8.30
CA ASN A 120 21.75 -17.29 -9.13
C ASN A 120 20.40 -16.67 -9.54
N LYS A 121 20.38 -15.37 -9.88
CA LYS A 121 19.17 -14.64 -10.28
C LYS A 121 18.72 -15.06 -11.67
N PHE A 122 17.41 -15.18 -11.90
CA PHE A 122 16.85 -15.41 -13.22
C PHE A 122 16.72 -14.11 -14.01
N LYS A 123 17.14 -14.13 -15.28
CA LYS A 123 17.00 -13.00 -16.22
C LYS A 123 16.59 -13.50 -17.59
N TYR A 124 15.96 -12.65 -18.39
CA TYR A 124 15.75 -12.97 -19.80
C TYR A 124 17.08 -13.05 -20.56
N ILE A 125 17.09 -13.86 -21.61
CA ILE A 125 18.23 -13.97 -22.52
C ILE A 125 18.38 -12.68 -23.31
N ASP A 126 17.30 -12.23 -23.96
CA ASP A 126 17.19 -10.96 -24.68
C ASP A 126 16.64 -9.86 -23.75
N GLU A 127 17.21 -8.65 -23.83
CA GLU A 127 16.73 -7.53 -23.05
C GLU A 127 15.41 -6.94 -23.59
N ASN A 128 15.11 -7.15 -24.87
CA ASN A 128 13.85 -6.72 -25.48
C ASN A 128 12.65 -7.50 -24.92
N ASP A 129 12.86 -8.73 -24.43
CA ASP A 129 11.82 -9.55 -23.81
C ASP A 129 11.22 -8.84 -22.58
N TYR A 130 11.98 -8.01 -21.87
CA TYR A 130 11.44 -7.19 -20.76
C TYR A 130 10.48 -6.07 -21.22
N SER A 131 10.44 -5.77 -22.51
CA SER A 131 9.54 -4.78 -23.10
C SER A 131 8.32 -5.42 -23.77
N GLU A 132 8.44 -6.69 -24.19
CA GLU A 132 7.38 -7.44 -24.88
C GLU A 132 6.62 -8.39 -23.93
N ASP A 133 7.31 -9.01 -22.96
CA ASP A 133 6.74 -9.84 -21.91
C ASP A 133 6.52 -9.01 -20.64
N LEU A 134 5.32 -9.09 -20.08
CA LEU A 134 4.91 -8.34 -18.89
C LEU A 134 5.26 -9.06 -17.59
N SER A 135 5.77 -10.30 -17.66
CA SER A 135 5.99 -11.17 -16.50
C SER A 135 7.45 -11.15 -16.04
N ASP A 136 7.69 -11.26 -14.73
CA ASP A 136 9.04 -11.44 -14.17
C ASP A 136 9.59 -12.85 -14.48
N PRO A 137 10.89 -13.04 -14.78
CA PRO A 137 11.47 -14.36 -15.00
C PRO A 137 11.24 -15.38 -13.86
N GLU A 138 11.23 -14.94 -12.60
CA GLU A 138 10.89 -15.82 -11.46
C GLU A 138 9.42 -16.27 -11.51
N ASP A 139 8.51 -15.38 -11.88
CA ASP A 139 7.09 -15.71 -12.02
C ASP A 139 6.84 -16.71 -13.15
N MET A 140 7.53 -16.55 -14.29
CA MET A 140 7.50 -17.56 -15.35
C MET A 140 8.02 -18.93 -14.88
N ILE A 141 9.09 -18.96 -14.09
CA ILE A 141 9.61 -20.20 -13.50
C ILE A 141 8.54 -20.85 -12.61
N ILE A 142 7.88 -20.05 -11.75
CA ILE A 142 6.79 -20.53 -10.87
C ILE A 142 5.62 -21.09 -11.70
N ASP A 143 5.23 -20.40 -12.76
CA ASP A 143 4.17 -20.85 -13.66
C ASP A 143 4.52 -22.19 -14.31
N ILE A 144 5.76 -22.36 -14.78
CA ILE A 144 6.23 -23.64 -15.31
C ILE A 144 6.16 -24.74 -14.24
N ILE A 145 6.55 -24.44 -12.98
CA ILE A 145 6.50 -25.41 -11.88
C ILE A 145 5.06 -25.89 -11.64
N VAL A 146 4.11 -24.96 -11.59
CA VAL A 146 2.69 -25.23 -11.36
C VAL A 146 2.09 -25.99 -12.55
N GLU A 147 2.24 -25.47 -13.77
CA GLU A 147 1.65 -26.06 -14.98
C GLU A 147 2.18 -27.46 -15.28
N LYS A 148 3.46 -27.71 -15.00
CA LYS A 148 4.10 -29.02 -15.24
C LYS A 148 4.09 -29.93 -14.01
N ASN A 149 3.46 -29.52 -12.91
CA ASN A 149 3.38 -30.27 -11.64
C ASN A 149 4.76 -30.70 -11.10
N LEU A 150 5.77 -29.82 -11.15
CA LEU A 150 7.16 -30.15 -10.82
C LEU A 150 7.51 -29.98 -9.35
N LEU A 151 6.60 -29.45 -8.53
CA LEU A 151 6.85 -29.18 -7.11
C LEU A 151 7.36 -30.43 -6.36
N LYS A 152 6.81 -31.61 -6.67
CA LYS A 152 7.23 -32.89 -6.07
C LYS A 152 8.71 -33.21 -6.32
N GLU A 153 9.22 -32.89 -7.50
CA GLU A 153 10.61 -33.10 -7.88
C GLU A 153 11.51 -32.06 -7.23
N ILE A 154 11.06 -30.80 -7.20
CA ILE A 154 11.79 -29.68 -6.59
C ILE A 154 11.97 -29.90 -5.08
N LEU A 155 10.94 -30.35 -4.36
CA LEU A 155 11.03 -30.65 -2.93
C LEU A 155 12.03 -31.78 -2.59
N ASN A 156 12.40 -32.62 -3.57
CA ASN A 156 13.42 -33.66 -3.40
C ASN A 156 14.85 -33.18 -3.67
N THR A 157 15.02 -31.95 -4.15
CA THR A 157 16.35 -31.43 -4.44
C THR A 157 17.09 -31.08 -3.14
N TYR A 158 18.40 -31.28 -3.18
CA TYR A 158 19.29 -30.99 -2.07
C TYR A 158 20.65 -30.54 -2.59
N TYR A 159 21.40 -29.86 -1.74
CA TYR A 159 22.79 -29.45 -2.00
C TYR A 159 23.67 -29.86 -0.83
N ILE A 160 24.79 -30.49 -1.16
CA ILE A 160 25.88 -30.84 -0.25
C ILE A 160 27.13 -30.26 -0.90
N GLY A 161 27.88 -29.43 -0.18
CA GLY A 161 29.11 -28.86 -0.74
C GLY A 161 30.26 -29.88 -0.79
N ASP A 162 31.27 -29.59 -1.60
CA ASP A 162 32.32 -30.53 -1.99
C ASP A 162 33.41 -30.80 -0.92
N ASN A 163 33.55 -29.93 0.09
CA ASN A 163 34.52 -30.04 1.20
C ASN A 163 33.89 -30.48 2.55
N GLU A 164 34.69 -31.15 3.40
CA GLU A 164 34.31 -31.44 4.80
C GLU A 164 33.87 -30.18 5.53
N GLY A 165 32.59 -30.14 5.92
CA GLY A 165 31.99 -29.05 6.70
C GLY A 165 31.10 -28.07 5.93
N HIS A 166 30.80 -28.25 4.64
CA HIS A 166 29.71 -27.48 4.03
C HIS A 166 28.36 -27.84 4.67
N PHE A 167 27.49 -26.85 4.83
CA PHE A 167 26.13 -27.10 5.33
C PHE A 167 25.31 -27.84 4.26
N GLN A 168 24.45 -28.72 4.74
CA GLN A 168 23.50 -29.45 3.92
C GLN A 168 22.25 -28.59 3.73
N TYR A 169 21.87 -28.34 2.47
CA TYR A 169 20.64 -27.61 2.15
C TYR A 169 19.58 -28.57 1.60
N LEU A 170 18.41 -28.57 2.24
CA LEU A 170 17.25 -29.37 1.81
C LEU A 170 16.12 -28.42 1.40
N THR A 171 15.70 -28.49 0.14
CA THR A 171 14.62 -27.62 -0.39
C THR A 171 13.31 -27.80 0.39
N VAL A 172 13.03 -29.01 0.89
CA VAL A 172 11.84 -29.28 1.71
C VAL A 172 11.83 -28.53 3.05
N ASN A 173 12.98 -28.24 3.67
CA ASN A 173 13.03 -27.48 4.91
C ASN A 173 12.50 -26.07 4.67
N LYS A 174 12.80 -25.48 3.51
CA LYS A 174 12.28 -24.17 3.11
C LYS A 174 10.77 -24.19 2.90
N ALA A 175 10.24 -25.27 2.33
CA ALA A 175 8.80 -25.46 2.17
C ALA A 175 8.06 -25.56 3.52
N ILE A 176 8.63 -26.32 4.46
CA ILE A 176 8.10 -26.43 5.84
C ILE A 176 8.09 -25.07 6.52
N HIS A 177 9.20 -24.32 6.46
CA HIS A 177 9.29 -22.97 7.01
C HIS A 177 8.32 -21.99 6.34
N ALA A 178 8.17 -22.05 5.03
CA ALA A 178 7.24 -21.18 4.29
C ALA A 178 5.78 -21.39 4.76
N LEU A 179 5.38 -22.64 5.03
CA LEU A 179 4.08 -22.98 5.62
C LEU A 179 3.96 -22.49 7.08
N GLN A 180 5.01 -22.69 7.89
CA GLN A 180 5.06 -22.21 9.27
C GLN A 180 4.94 -20.69 9.38
N ASN A 181 5.57 -19.95 8.46
CA ASN A 181 5.46 -18.51 8.36
C ASN A 181 4.04 -18.03 7.99
N LYS A 182 3.20 -18.89 7.40
CA LYS A 182 1.76 -18.64 7.22
C LYS A 182 0.91 -19.05 8.43
N GLY A 183 1.54 -19.36 9.56
CA GLY A 183 0.87 -19.74 10.80
C GLY A 183 0.40 -21.20 10.85
N LEU A 184 0.82 -22.04 9.91
CA LEU A 184 0.49 -23.47 9.92
C LEU A 184 1.51 -24.23 10.77
N GLU A 185 1.03 -25.00 11.77
CA GLU A 185 1.90 -26.00 12.37
C GLU A 185 2.21 -27.08 11.33
N VAL A 186 3.46 -27.49 11.22
CA VAL A 186 3.88 -28.54 10.27
C VAL A 186 4.70 -29.57 11.05
N PRO A 187 4.05 -30.62 11.60
CA PRO A 187 4.69 -31.64 12.42
C PRO A 187 5.38 -32.69 11.54
N ILE A 188 6.27 -32.24 10.65
CA ILE A 188 7.04 -33.09 9.73
C ILE A 188 8.52 -32.89 10.01
N LEU A 189 9.20 -33.99 10.31
CA LEU A 189 10.64 -34.06 10.50
C LEU A 189 11.31 -34.44 9.19
N THR A 190 12.48 -33.86 8.97
CA THR A 190 13.29 -34.09 7.77
C THR A 190 14.59 -34.78 8.16
N ASP A 191 14.94 -35.80 7.39
CA ASP A 191 16.17 -36.57 7.54
C ASP A 191 16.80 -36.82 6.16
N PHE A 192 18.09 -37.12 6.13
CA PHE A 192 18.84 -37.33 4.90
C PHE A 192 19.86 -38.45 5.07
N ASN A 193 19.79 -39.44 4.19
CA ASN A 193 20.62 -40.64 4.27
C ASN A 193 21.80 -40.66 3.29
N GLY A 194 22.15 -39.53 2.66
CA GLY A 194 23.22 -39.42 1.66
C GLY A 194 22.73 -39.48 0.21
N GLU A 195 21.60 -40.13 -0.06
CA GLU A 195 21.04 -40.29 -1.42
C GLU A 195 19.61 -39.74 -1.55
N ASN A 196 18.83 -39.74 -0.47
CA ASN A 196 17.42 -39.33 -0.50
C ASN A 196 17.02 -38.51 0.74
N VAL A 197 16.10 -37.58 0.53
CA VAL A 197 15.41 -36.84 1.58
C VAL A 197 14.26 -37.70 2.13
N LEU A 198 14.30 -38.01 3.41
CA LEU A 198 13.30 -38.80 4.13
C LEU A 198 12.44 -37.87 4.98
N LEU A 199 11.13 -38.06 4.94
CA LEU A 199 10.16 -37.29 5.71
C LEU A 199 9.38 -38.22 6.64
N SER A 200 9.22 -37.81 7.89
CA SER A 200 8.41 -38.52 8.89
C SER A 200 7.55 -37.54 9.67
N PHE A 201 6.44 -38.02 10.25
CA PHE A 201 5.65 -37.19 11.16
C PHE A 201 6.33 -37.12 12.54
N ASP A 202 6.23 -35.97 13.21
CA ASP A 202 6.69 -35.81 14.59
C ASP A 202 5.70 -36.49 15.56
N GLU A 203 6.05 -37.69 16.02
CA GLU A 203 5.21 -38.50 16.92
C GLU A 203 4.97 -37.85 18.30
N THR A 204 5.66 -36.76 18.64
CA THR A 204 5.40 -36.00 19.88
C THR A 204 4.17 -35.11 19.78
N LYS A 205 3.58 -34.96 18.58
CA LYS A 205 2.42 -34.14 18.28
C LYS A 205 1.18 -34.98 17.99
N ASP A 206 0.00 -34.38 18.13
CA ASP A 206 -1.28 -35.01 17.79
C ASP A 206 -1.52 -34.92 16.27
N ILE A 207 -0.95 -35.87 15.52
CA ILE A 207 -0.97 -35.89 14.05
C ILE A 207 -2.39 -36.09 13.49
N ASP A 208 -3.23 -36.90 14.15
CA ASP A 208 -4.59 -37.16 13.69
C ASP A 208 -5.46 -35.92 13.82
N LYS A 209 -5.35 -35.21 14.95
CA LYS A 209 -5.99 -33.91 15.14
C LYS A 209 -5.50 -32.90 14.11
N TRP A 210 -4.18 -32.80 13.91
CA TRP A 210 -3.60 -31.89 12.93
C TRP A 210 -4.07 -32.17 11.50
N LYS A 211 -4.15 -33.44 11.08
CA LYS A 211 -4.68 -33.84 9.77
C LYS A 211 -6.15 -33.43 9.63
N LEU A 212 -6.96 -33.62 10.66
CA LEU A 212 -8.37 -33.23 10.66
C LEU A 212 -8.54 -31.70 10.54
N GLU A 213 -7.78 -30.93 11.32
CA GLU A 213 -7.81 -29.46 11.30
C GLU A 213 -7.42 -28.89 9.93
N ASN A 214 -6.57 -29.59 9.17
CA ASN A 214 -6.10 -29.19 7.85
C ASN A 214 -6.81 -29.91 6.69
N ASN A 215 -7.92 -30.61 6.94
CA ASN A 215 -8.68 -31.37 5.93
C ASN A 215 -7.83 -32.38 5.12
N LEU A 216 -6.85 -33.01 5.77
CA LEU A 216 -5.96 -34.00 5.16
C LEU A 216 -6.49 -35.43 5.34
N PRO A 217 -6.29 -36.34 4.36
CA PRO A 217 -6.66 -37.76 4.49
C PRO A 217 -5.93 -38.45 5.65
N PRO A 218 -6.56 -39.40 6.36
CA PRO A 218 -5.93 -40.09 7.49
C PRO A 218 -4.62 -40.82 7.14
N ASN A 219 -4.58 -41.47 5.98
CA ASN A 219 -3.43 -42.27 5.50
C ASN A 219 -2.49 -41.48 4.57
N ILE A 220 -2.49 -40.14 4.65
CA ILE A 220 -1.61 -39.33 3.82
C ILE A 220 -0.15 -39.48 4.29
N GLU A 221 0.77 -39.68 3.33
CA GLU A 221 2.21 -39.65 3.58
C GLU A 221 2.68 -38.21 3.83
N PRO A 222 3.72 -37.97 4.65
CA PRO A 222 4.20 -36.62 4.99
C PRO A 222 4.47 -35.75 3.75
N LYS A 223 5.03 -36.35 2.70
CA LYS A 223 5.34 -35.63 1.46
C LYS A 223 4.09 -35.17 0.72
N ASP A 224 3.11 -36.05 0.60
CA ASP A 224 1.85 -35.72 -0.08
C ASP A 224 1.02 -34.73 0.76
N ALA A 225 1.18 -34.75 2.09
CA ALA A 225 0.62 -33.74 2.98
C ALA A 225 1.21 -32.37 2.68
N LEU A 226 2.54 -32.24 2.55
CA LEU A 226 3.18 -30.98 2.15
C LEU A 226 2.68 -30.48 0.79
N LEU A 227 2.60 -31.36 -0.21
CA LEU A 227 2.10 -30.97 -1.54
C LEU A 227 0.66 -30.45 -1.50
N ARG A 228 -0.21 -31.06 -0.68
CA ARG A 228 -1.60 -30.59 -0.50
C ARG A 228 -1.70 -29.31 0.32
N LEU A 229 -0.81 -29.10 1.28
CA LEU A 229 -0.78 -27.86 2.06
C LEU A 229 -0.27 -26.68 1.23
N ILE A 230 0.68 -26.95 0.32
CA ILE A 230 1.15 -25.94 -0.63
C ILE A 230 0.09 -25.67 -1.70
N ASP A 231 -0.61 -26.71 -2.20
CA ASP A 231 -1.70 -26.62 -3.19
C ASP A 231 -1.39 -25.73 -4.40
N ASN A 232 -0.15 -25.75 -4.89
CA ASN A 232 0.35 -24.87 -5.95
C ASN A 232 0.21 -23.36 -5.65
N ASP A 233 0.15 -22.96 -4.38
CA ASP A 233 0.20 -21.58 -3.94
C ASP A 233 1.52 -20.95 -4.41
N LYS A 234 1.42 -20.08 -5.42
CA LYS A 234 2.57 -19.38 -6.01
C LYS A 234 3.37 -18.60 -4.97
N SER A 235 2.74 -18.09 -3.91
CA SER A 235 3.46 -17.35 -2.85
C SER A 235 4.38 -18.28 -2.06
N ILE A 236 3.95 -19.52 -1.81
CA ILE A 236 4.75 -20.53 -1.11
C ILE A 236 5.84 -21.06 -2.05
N ILE A 237 5.52 -21.32 -3.32
CA ILE A 237 6.52 -21.73 -4.33
C ILE A 237 7.60 -20.66 -4.47
N ARG A 238 7.23 -19.37 -4.50
CA ARG A 238 8.17 -18.25 -4.51
C ARG A 238 9.13 -18.33 -3.32
N LYS A 239 8.63 -18.54 -2.10
CA LYS A 239 9.50 -18.76 -0.91
C LYS A 239 10.41 -19.98 -1.01
N ILE A 240 9.95 -21.06 -1.62
CA ILE A 240 10.75 -22.26 -1.81
C ILE A 240 11.94 -21.96 -2.73
N ILE A 241 11.73 -21.19 -3.80
CA ILE A 241 12.78 -20.86 -4.77
C ILE A 241 13.56 -19.58 -4.42
N ASP A 242 13.15 -18.79 -3.43
CA ASP A 242 13.82 -17.53 -3.04
C ASP A 242 15.25 -17.71 -2.52
N HIS A 243 15.63 -18.93 -2.13
CA HIS A 243 16.99 -19.22 -1.73
C HIS A 243 17.90 -19.44 -2.95
N PRO A 244 19.12 -18.87 -3.01
CA PRO A 244 19.99 -18.98 -4.19
C PRO A 244 20.36 -20.42 -4.56
N ILE A 245 20.54 -21.31 -3.58
CA ILE A 245 20.75 -22.75 -3.84
C ILE A 245 19.49 -23.36 -4.48
N SER A 246 18.30 -23.01 -3.98
CA SER A 246 17.03 -23.50 -4.50
C SER A 246 16.76 -23.02 -5.92
N ARG A 247 17.11 -21.75 -6.26
CA ARG A 247 17.07 -21.24 -7.64
C ARG A 247 17.91 -22.10 -8.58
N GLU A 248 19.16 -22.39 -8.21
CA GLU A 248 20.06 -23.22 -9.02
C GLU A 248 19.54 -24.65 -9.18
N LEU A 249 19.09 -25.28 -8.10
CA LEU A 249 18.50 -26.62 -8.15
C LEU A 249 17.24 -26.66 -9.03
N THR A 250 16.37 -25.67 -8.91
CA THR A 250 15.16 -25.51 -9.72
C THR A 250 15.51 -25.31 -11.20
N TYR A 251 16.46 -24.43 -11.50
CA TYR A 251 16.96 -24.19 -12.84
C TYR A 251 17.53 -25.45 -13.48
N ASN A 252 18.27 -26.25 -12.72
CA ASN A 252 18.84 -27.52 -13.20
C ASN A 252 17.74 -28.54 -13.53
N VAL A 253 16.72 -28.68 -12.67
CA VAL A 253 15.56 -29.55 -12.92
C VAL A 253 14.85 -29.13 -14.21
N LEU A 254 14.56 -27.85 -14.37
CA LEU A 254 13.86 -27.32 -15.53
C LEU A 254 14.69 -27.43 -16.83
N SER A 255 15.98 -27.10 -16.77
CA SER A 255 16.91 -27.20 -17.89
C SER A 255 17.07 -28.65 -18.37
N SER A 256 17.18 -29.62 -17.44
CA SER A 256 17.28 -31.04 -17.79
C SER A 256 16.06 -31.58 -18.56
N LYS A 257 14.91 -30.92 -18.41
CA LYS A 257 13.64 -31.24 -19.09
C LYS A 257 13.40 -30.39 -20.35
N GLY A 258 14.30 -29.47 -20.69
CA GLY A 258 14.13 -28.55 -21.82
C GLY A 258 12.95 -27.59 -21.66
N LEU A 259 12.65 -27.17 -20.42
CA LEU A 259 11.51 -26.30 -20.10
C LEU A 259 11.88 -24.81 -20.02
N ILE A 260 13.16 -24.45 -20.19
CA ILE A 260 13.65 -23.07 -20.16
C ILE A 260 14.26 -22.72 -21.51
N ASN A 261 13.65 -21.76 -22.21
CA ASN A 261 14.07 -21.35 -23.57
C ASN A 261 14.57 -19.90 -23.66
N ASN A 262 13.97 -18.98 -22.90
CA ASN A 262 14.25 -17.53 -22.93
C ASN A 262 14.78 -17.00 -21.58
N ILE A 263 14.98 -17.85 -20.58
CA ILE A 263 15.50 -17.47 -19.25
C ILE A 263 16.92 -18.02 -19.09
N LYS A 264 17.81 -17.19 -18.56
CA LYS A 264 19.16 -17.57 -18.12
C LYS A 264 19.32 -17.29 -16.63
N MET A 265 20.16 -18.07 -15.98
CA MET A 265 20.57 -17.82 -14.60
C MET A 265 21.90 -17.07 -14.59
N ILE A 266 21.94 -15.90 -13.95
CA ILE A 266 23.18 -15.13 -13.75
C ILE A 266 23.77 -15.45 -12.36
N PRO A 267 25.09 -15.67 -12.25
CA PRO A 267 25.70 -16.12 -10.99
C PRO A 267 25.71 -15.04 -9.91
N TYR A 268 25.87 -13.77 -10.30
CA TYR A 268 25.89 -12.61 -9.40
C TYR A 268 25.03 -11.50 -10.01
N SER A 269 24.09 -10.95 -9.22
CA SER A 269 23.33 -9.75 -9.55
C SER A 269 23.45 -8.71 -8.44
N LEU A 270 23.25 -7.44 -8.77
CA LEU A 270 23.22 -6.37 -7.79
C LEU A 270 21.82 -5.76 -7.76
N ILE A 271 21.12 -5.89 -6.63
CA ILE A 271 19.72 -5.45 -6.45
C ILE A 271 19.52 -4.01 -6.93
N TYR A 272 20.45 -3.13 -6.60
CA TYR A 272 20.38 -1.71 -6.98
C TYR A 272 20.38 -1.45 -8.50
N GLU A 273 21.08 -2.28 -9.27
CA GLU A 273 21.07 -2.18 -10.73
C GLU A 273 19.77 -2.70 -11.32
N ASP A 274 19.27 -3.81 -10.77
CA ASP A 274 18.01 -4.41 -11.19
C ASP A 274 16.83 -3.46 -10.90
N GLU A 275 16.75 -2.92 -9.69
CA GLU A 275 15.74 -1.92 -9.29
C GLU A 275 15.80 -0.65 -10.14
N TYR A 276 17.00 -0.17 -10.47
CA TYR A 276 17.17 0.98 -11.36
C TYR A 276 16.58 0.70 -12.73
N ILE A 277 16.95 -0.43 -13.34
CA ILE A 277 16.51 -0.81 -14.68
C ILE A 277 14.98 -1.01 -14.72
N GLU A 278 14.41 -1.69 -13.73
CA GLU A 278 12.96 -1.91 -13.62
C GLU A 278 12.20 -0.60 -13.45
N GLN A 279 12.65 0.27 -12.54
CA GLN A 279 12.05 1.58 -12.32
C GLN A 279 12.11 2.41 -13.60
N LYS A 280 13.26 2.42 -14.29
CA LYS A 280 13.46 3.15 -15.53
C LYS A 280 12.51 2.68 -16.63
N ARG A 281 12.39 1.37 -16.84
CA ARG A 281 11.45 0.77 -17.80
C ARG A 281 10.00 1.12 -17.48
N SER A 282 9.63 1.05 -16.20
CA SER A 282 8.29 1.43 -15.75
C SER A 282 7.97 2.90 -16.05
N LEU A 283 8.94 3.79 -15.83
CA LEU A 283 8.79 5.20 -16.15
C LEU A 283 8.74 5.45 -17.66
N MET A 284 9.58 4.79 -18.47
CA MET A 284 9.58 4.91 -19.94
C MET A 284 8.23 4.54 -20.57
N ARG A 285 7.53 3.54 -20.00
CA ARG A 285 6.19 3.15 -20.47
C ARG A 285 5.15 4.25 -20.21
N ASN A 286 5.34 5.04 -19.16
CA ASN A 286 4.36 6.03 -18.69
C ASN A 286 4.65 7.45 -19.17
N TYR A 287 5.91 7.78 -19.49
CA TYR A 287 6.35 9.14 -19.80
C TYR A 287 7.24 9.17 -21.05
N SER A 288 6.82 9.92 -22.08
CA SER A 288 7.49 9.96 -23.38
C SER A 288 8.85 10.66 -23.37
N GLY A 289 9.14 11.46 -22.35
CA GLY A 289 10.42 12.17 -22.20
C GLY A 289 11.53 11.33 -21.56
N ILE A 290 11.22 10.12 -21.11
CA ILE A 290 12.15 9.25 -20.38
C ILE A 290 12.69 8.18 -21.33
N THR A 291 14.02 8.04 -21.35
CA THR A 291 14.74 7.01 -22.13
C THR A 291 15.80 6.35 -21.25
N MET A 292 16.37 5.20 -21.62
CA MET A 292 17.42 4.57 -20.82
C MET A 292 18.65 5.47 -20.59
N GLU A 293 18.87 6.45 -21.47
CA GLU A 293 20.00 7.38 -21.45
C GLU A 293 19.71 8.69 -20.69
N SER A 294 18.44 9.03 -20.46
CA SER A 294 18.05 10.25 -19.73
C SER A 294 18.52 10.21 -18.26
N SER A 295 18.88 11.36 -17.68
CA SER A 295 19.33 11.43 -16.28
C SER A 295 18.16 11.45 -15.29
N GLY A 296 18.41 11.15 -14.01
CA GLY A 296 17.39 11.28 -12.97
C GLY A 296 16.84 12.70 -12.83
N GLU A 297 17.65 13.73 -13.11
CA GLU A 297 17.21 15.11 -13.16
C GLU A 297 16.26 15.37 -14.33
N ASP A 298 16.63 14.91 -15.53
CA ASP A 298 15.78 15.03 -16.72
C ASP A 298 14.44 14.33 -16.51
N ASP A 299 14.46 13.13 -15.95
CA ASP A 299 13.26 12.35 -15.66
C ASP A 299 12.37 13.02 -14.63
N PHE A 300 12.93 13.49 -13.52
CA PHE A 300 12.15 14.18 -12.49
C PHE A 300 11.46 15.41 -13.08
N VAL A 301 12.17 16.19 -13.89
CA VAL A 301 11.61 17.34 -14.59
C VAL A 301 10.51 16.91 -15.57
N ASN A 302 10.76 15.91 -16.40
CA ASN A 302 9.78 15.42 -17.38
C ASN A 302 8.51 14.91 -16.71
N ILE A 303 8.62 14.19 -15.60
CA ILE A 303 7.47 13.68 -14.85
C ILE A 303 6.64 14.84 -14.29
N VAL A 304 7.27 15.83 -13.64
CA VAL A 304 6.58 17.02 -13.11
C VAL A 304 5.90 17.80 -14.23
N LEU A 305 6.56 17.95 -15.39
CA LEU A 305 6.02 18.67 -16.55
C LEU A 305 4.82 17.96 -17.19
N ASP A 306 4.82 16.63 -17.21
CA ASP A 306 3.76 15.81 -17.82
C ASP A 306 2.53 15.67 -16.92
N THR A 307 2.70 15.85 -15.61
CA THR A 307 1.65 15.52 -14.62
C THR A 307 1.15 16.75 -13.85
N ASN A 308 2.03 17.46 -13.14
CA ASN A 308 1.62 18.28 -11.99
C ASN A 308 2.13 19.73 -12.01
N ILE A 309 2.68 20.22 -13.12
CA ILE A 309 3.28 21.56 -13.20
C ILE A 309 2.31 22.71 -12.86
N LYS A 310 1.01 22.57 -13.17
CA LYS A 310 0.02 23.61 -12.84
C LYS A 310 -0.26 23.67 -11.35
N GLU A 311 -0.48 22.52 -10.74
CA GLU A 311 -0.70 22.40 -9.30
C GLU A 311 0.50 22.94 -8.53
N LEU A 312 1.73 22.60 -8.95
CA LEU A 312 2.95 23.15 -8.37
C LEU A 312 3.01 24.68 -8.44
N LEU A 313 2.54 25.28 -9.53
CA LEU A 313 2.52 26.74 -9.69
C LEU A 313 1.45 27.42 -8.82
N GLU A 314 0.34 26.74 -8.54
CA GLU A 314 -0.78 27.30 -7.76
C GLU A 314 -0.59 27.23 -6.24
N VAL A 315 0.40 26.47 -5.75
CA VAL A 315 0.64 26.26 -4.31
C VAL A 315 1.45 27.41 -3.69
N VAL A 316 1.09 27.77 -2.45
CA VAL A 316 1.90 28.61 -1.57
C VAL A 316 2.55 27.73 -0.51
N VAL A 317 3.88 27.71 -0.46
CA VAL A 317 4.63 26.92 0.52
C VAL A 317 4.97 27.82 1.71
N GLU A 318 4.48 27.48 2.90
CA GLU A 318 4.75 28.19 4.16
C GLU A 318 5.56 27.28 5.09
N GLU A 319 6.76 27.72 5.48
CA GLU A 319 7.56 27.10 6.53
C GLU A 319 7.13 27.68 7.88
N ILE A 320 6.71 26.83 8.82
CA ILE A 320 6.10 27.23 10.09
C ILE A 320 7.00 26.77 11.25
N ASP A 321 7.17 27.61 12.27
CA ASP A 321 7.90 27.25 13.49
C ASP A 321 7.11 26.31 14.41
N GLU A 322 7.77 25.76 15.45
CA GLU A 322 7.14 24.90 16.46
C GLU A 322 5.97 25.57 17.23
N LYS A 323 5.78 26.89 17.07
CA LYS A 323 4.72 27.69 17.70
C LYS A 323 3.62 28.09 16.71
N GLY A 324 3.68 27.65 15.46
CA GLY A 324 2.67 27.95 14.44
C GLY A 324 2.89 29.26 13.68
N ASN A 325 4.04 29.95 13.82
CA ASN A 325 4.33 31.17 13.07
C ASN A 325 5.00 30.88 11.73
N ILE A 326 4.60 31.60 10.68
CA ILE A 326 5.21 31.48 9.35
C ILE A 326 6.61 32.12 9.39
N ILE A 327 7.64 31.31 9.18
CA ILE A 327 9.05 31.70 9.09
C ILE A 327 9.41 32.12 7.67
N LYS A 328 8.89 31.40 6.66
CA LYS A 328 9.26 31.59 5.25
C LYS A 328 8.09 31.25 4.35
N ARG A 329 7.85 32.08 3.34
CA ARG A 329 6.86 31.82 2.28
C ARG A 329 7.61 31.68 0.94
N VAL A 330 7.33 30.62 0.19
CA VAL A 330 7.89 30.37 -1.13
C VAL A 330 6.74 30.11 -2.10
N VAL A 331 6.73 30.83 -3.22
CA VAL A 331 5.76 30.64 -4.29
C VAL A 331 6.51 30.13 -5.53
N PRO A 332 6.27 28.88 -5.99
CA PRO A 332 6.95 28.34 -7.16
C PRO A 332 6.79 29.20 -8.42
N GLY A 333 5.61 29.81 -8.58
CA GLY A 333 5.34 30.83 -9.60
C GLY A 333 6.26 32.02 -9.61
N GLU A 334 6.52 32.59 -8.44
CA GLU A 334 7.41 33.74 -8.27
C GLU A 334 8.84 33.38 -8.66
N VAL A 335 9.30 32.19 -8.25
CA VAL A 335 10.62 31.68 -8.61
C VAL A 335 10.75 31.49 -10.13
N LEU A 336 9.71 30.99 -10.79
CA LEU A 336 9.69 30.84 -12.25
C LEU A 336 9.75 32.20 -12.97
N ILE A 337 8.94 33.17 -12.54
CA ILE A 337 8.95 34.54 -13.10
C ILE A 337 10.36 35.14 -12.97
N ARG A 338 10.96 35.05 -11.78
CA ARG A 338 12.32 35.56 -11.53
C ARG A 338 13.35 34.90 -12.45
N LYS A 339 13.32 33.57 -12.60
CA LYS A 339 14.26 32.85 -13.48
C LYS A 339 14.07 33.17 -14.96
N ILE A 340 12.83 33.44 -15.39
CA ILE A 340 12.56 33.95 -16.75
C ILE A 340 13.21 35.32 -16.93
N GLU A 341 13.05 36.23 -15.96
CA GLU A 341 13.65 37.57 -16.03
C GLU A 341 15.19 37.54 -15.98
N GLU A 342 15.77 36.64 -15.18
CA GLU A 342 17.22 36.38 -15.15
C GLU A 342 17.76 35.89 -16.50
N SER A 343 16.93 35.21 -17.31
CA SER A 343 17.29 34.81 -18.67
C SER A 343 17.28 35.97 -19.69
N GLY A 344 16.90 37.18 -19.27
CA GLY A 344 16.84 38.38 -20.10
C GLY A 344 15.51 38.59 -20.84
N GLU A 345 14.50 37.75 -20.62
CA GLU A 345 13.16 37.91 -21.17
C GLU A 345 12.20 38.51 -20.13
N LYS A 346 11.36 39.48 -20.53
CA LYS A 346 10.33 40.03 -19.61
C LYS A 346 9.19 39.02 -19.45
N CYS A 347 8.78 38.76 -18.20
CA CYS A 347 7.61 37.94 -17.96
C CYS A 347 6.33 38.77 -18.15
N PRO A 348 5.40 38.37 -19.05
CA PRO A 348 4.14 39.11 -19.27
C PRO A 348 3.08 38.81 -18.20
N VAL A 349 3.41 37.99 -17.20
CA VAL A 349 2.50 37.46 -16.18
C VAL A 349 2.99 37.88 -14.81
N THR A 350 2.06 38.29 -13.96
CA THR A 350 2.24 38.52 -12.52
C THR A 350 1.33 37.58 -11.73
N PHE A 351 1.46 37.56 -10.41
CA PHE A 351 0.65 36.72 -9.53
C PHE A 351 0.07 37.51 -8.36
N GLU A 352 -1.03 37.01 -7.82
CA GLU A 352 -1.62 37.40 -6.55
C GLU A 352 -1.87 36.15 -5.72
N ILE A 353 -1.85 36.28 -4.40
CA ILE A 353 -2.19 35.20 -3.47
C ILE A 353 -3.62 35.43 -3.00
N ASP A 354 -4.46 34.41 -3.15
CA ASP A 354 -5.77 34.37 -2.53
C ASP A 354 -5.60 33.96 -1.05
N GLU A 355 -5.86 34.88 -0.15
CA GLU A 355 -5.68 34.67 1.29
C GLU A 355 -6.77 33.76 1.91
N GLU A 356 -7.92 33.55 1.26
CA GLU A 356 -8.94 32.60 1.71
C GLU A 356 -8.59 31.15 1.31
N THR A 357 -8.19 30.96 0.05
CA THR A 357 -7.89 29.62 -0.47
C THR A 357 -6.41 29.22 -0.33
N LYS A 358 -5.54 30.17 0.06
CA LYS A 358 -4.07 30.03 0.09
C LYS A 358 -3.47 29.56 -1.23
N ARG A 359 -4.08 29.94 -2.36
CA ARG A 359 -3.62 29.58 -3.71
C ARG A 359 -3.14 30.81 -4.48
N VAL A 360 -2.31 30.55 -5.48
CA VAL A 360 -1.74 31.57 -6.37
C VAL A 360 -2.62 31.71 -7.60
N VAL A 361 -3.01 32.95 -7.90
CA VAL A 361 -3.77 33.31 -9.10
C VAL A 361 -2.90 34.18 -10.00
N TYR A 362 -2.77 33.79 -11.27
CA TYR A 362 -1.93 34.50 -12.24
C TYR A 362 -2.73 35.48 -13.10
N LYS A 363 -2.13 36.63 -13.42
CA LYS A 363 -2.73 37.70 -14.24
C LYS A 363 -1.72 38.27 -15.24
N TYR A 364 -2.21 38.79 -16.37
CA TYR A 364 -1.35 39.51 -17.31
C TYR A 364 -0.97 40.89 -16.77
N VAL A 365 0.29 41.30 -17.00
CA VAL A 365 0.81 42.63 -16.62
C VAL A 365 0.20 43.74 -17.48
N ASP A 366 -0.07 43.45 -18.76
CA ASP A 366 -0.67 44.39 -19.70
C ASP A 366 -2.07 43.93 -20.13
N LYS A 367 -3.09 44.80 -20.01
CA LYS A 367 -4.50 44.49 -20.35
C LYS A 367 -4.74 44.35 -21.86
N SER A 368 -3.71 44.62 -22.68
CA SER A 368 -3.73 44.51 -24.14
C SER A 368 -3.15 43.19 -24.69
N SER A 369 -2.64 42.32 -23.81
CA SER A 369 -2.07 41.00 -24.17
C SER A 369 -3.17 40.05 -24.68
N SER A 370 -2.90 39.31 -25.76
CA SER A 370 -3.82 38.36 -26.42
C SER A 370 -4.59 37.46 -25.42
N LYS A 371 -5.90 37.33 -25.62
CA LYS A 371 -6.84 36.51 -24.82
C LYS A 371 -6.79 35.00 -25.15
N GLU A 372 -5.84 34.53 -25.95
CA GLU A 372 -5.84 33.16 -26.51
C GLU A 372 -5.25 32.08 -25.57
N ILE A 373 -4.51 32.45 -24.53
CA ILE A 373 -3.88 31.51 -23.58
C ILE A 373 -4.12 32.03 -22.15
N THR A 374 -4.35 31.15 -21.17
CA THR A 374 -4.48 31.57 -19.76
C THR A 374 -3.12 32.07 -19.21
N PRO A 375 -3.09 33.03 -18.26
CA PRO A 375 -1.85 33.55 -17.69
C PRO A 375 -0.88 32.47 -17.19
N ILE A 376 -1.38 31.44 -16.51
CA ILE A 376 -0.54 30.33 -16.01
C ILE A 376 0.07 29.50 -17.15
N ASN A 377 -0.68 29.20 -18.21
CA ASN A 377 -0.15 28.51 -19.38
C ASN A 377 0.89 29.38 -20.10
N CYS A 378 0.68 30.69 -20.20
CA CYS A 378 1.66 31.62 -20.77
C CYS A 378 2.96 31.62 -19.97
N LEU A 379 2.87 31.62 -18.63
CA LEU A 379 4.02 31.49 -17.74
C LEU A 379 4.77 30.16 -17.96
N ILE A 380 4.06 29.05 -18.09
CA ILE A 380 4.64 27.72 -18.35
C ILE A 380 5.36 27.70 -19.70
N GLU A 381 4.74 28.21 -20.77
CA GLU A 381 5.34 28.23 -22.10
C GLU A 381 6.60 29.09 -22.16
N GLN A 382 6.55 30.27 -21.54
CA GLN A 382 7.68 31.17 -21.43
C GLN A 382 8.81 30.55 -20.60
N GLY A 383 8.46 29.85 -19.52
CA GLY A 383 9.39 29.06 -18.71
C GLY A 383 10.04 27.92 -19.48
N LYS A 384 9.28 27.22 -20.34
CA LYS A 384 9.81 26.16 -21.22
C LYS A 384 10.76 26.72 -22.28
N LYS A 385 10.39 27.84 -22.93
CA LYS A 385 11.19 28.50 -23.97
C LYS A 385 12.56 28.95 -23.45
N THR A 386 12.59 29.50 -22.25
CA THR A 386 13.81 30.01 -21.59
C THR A 386 14.58 28.93 -20.84
N LYS A 387 14.07 27.70 -20.77
CA LYS A 387 14.52 26.62 -19.85
C LYS A 387 14.47 26.99 -18.37
N ALA A 388 13.89 28.15 -18.01
CA ALA A 388 13.72 28.60 -16.64
C ALA A 388 12.83 27.66 -15.82
N ILE A 389 11.92 26.93 -16.47
CA ILE A 389 11.02 25.98 -15.80
C ILE A 389 11.77 24.77 -15.25
N ASN A 390 12.74 24.23 -16.00
CA ASN A 390 13.58 23.13 -15.53
C ASN A 390 14.39 23.61 -14.32
N ALA A 391 15.00 24.80 -14.43
CA ALA A 391 15.76 25.42 -13.35
C ALA A 391 14.91 25.80 -12.12
N MET A 392 13.60 25.98 -12.28
CA MET A 392 12.67 26.22 -11.17
C MET A 392 12.31 24.91 -10.48
N ILE A 393 11.97 23.86 -11.25
CA ILE A 393 11.64 22.54 -10.70
C ILE A 393 12.81 21.96 -9.91
N THR A 394 14.04 22.17 -10.38
CA THR A 394 15.26 21.67 -9.70
C THR A 394 15.78 22.61 -8.62
N ASP A 395 15.12 23.74 -8.38
CA ASP A 395 15.51 24.71 -7.35
C ASP A 395 15.38 24.09 -5.95
N GLN A 396 16.37 24.36 -5.08
CA GLN A 396 16.40 23.83 -3.70
C GLN A 396 15.16 24.20 -2.89
N SER A 397 14.55 25.35 -3.19
CA SER A 397 13.34 25.80 -2.51
C SER A 397 12.04 25.16 -3.01
N ILE A 398 12.07 24.45 -4.15
CA ILE A 398 10.86 23.98 -4.86
C ILE A 398 10.82 22.45 -4.99
N LYS A 399 11.95 21.81 -5.28
CA LYS A 399 12.02 20.38 -5.61
C LYS A 399 11.36 19.44 -4.59
N ALA A 400 11.40 19.80 -3.29
CA ALA A 400 10.74 19.03 -2.24
C ALA A 400 9.21 19.09 -2.36
N THR A 401 8.65 20.28 -2.58
CA THR A 401 7.21 20.47 -2.84
C THR A 401 6.79 19.80 -4.14
N ALA A 402 7.62 19.86 -5.19
CA ALA A 402 7.34 19.16 -6.43
C ALA A 402 7.23 17.64 -6.22
N GLN A 403 8.11 17.05 -5.40
CA GLN A 403 8.02 15.63 -5.03
C GLN A 403 6.81 15.33 -4.14
N GLU A 404 6.48 16.20 -3.18
CA GLU A 404 5.29 16.04 -2.34
C GLU A 404 4.01 15.94 -3.18
N ILE A 405 3.82 16.86 -4.14
CA ILE A 405 2.68 16.85 -5.06
C ILE A 405 2.67 15.59 -5.94
N LEU A 406 3.83 15.10 -6.39
CA LEU A 406 3.90 13.82 -7.11
C LEU A 406 3.38 12.66 -6.23
N LEU A 407 3.84 12.60 -4.97
CA LEU A 407 3.47 11.54 -4.03
C LEU A 407 1.98 11.60 -3.63
N GLU A 408 1.42 12.79 -3.43
CA GLU A 408 -0.01 12.99 -3.16
C GLU A 408 -0.89 12.47 -4.31
N ASN A 409 -0.40 12.62 -5.54
CA ASN A 409 -1.04 12.08 -6.74
C ASN A 409 -0.71 10.60 -7.00
N GLY A 410 -0.03 9.93 -6.07
CA GLY A 410 0.32 8.50 -6.16
C GLY A 410 1.48 8.18 -7.10
N ILE A 411 2.27 9.18 -7.51
CA ILE A 411 3.42 9.02 -8.42
C ILE A 411 4.71 9.04 -7.59
N ASN A 412 5.38 7.89 -7.48
CA ASN A 412 6.70 7.81 -6.86
C ASN A 412 7.77 7.44 -7.90
N PRO A 413 8.56 8.41 -8.40
CA PRO A 413 9.60 8.13 -9.37
C PRO A 413 10.82 7.41 -8.79
N LYS A 414 10.91 7.27 -7.45
CA LYS A 414 12.10 6.80 -6.72
C LYS A 414 13.36 7.60 -7.08
N ILE A 415 13.21 8.90 -7.27
CA ILE A 415 14.31 9.84 -7.51
C ILE A 415 14.49 10.70 -6.24
N SER A 416 15.71 10.75 -5.73
CA SER A 416 16.04 11.56 -4.56
C SER A 416 16.07 13.03 -4.95
N VAL A 417 15.24 13.86 -4.31
CA VAL A 417 15.27 15.31 -4.54
C VAL A 417 16.56 15.95 -4.02
N SER A 418 17.34 15.28 -3.17
CA SER A 418 18.58 15.87 -2.64
C SER A 418 19.60 16.12 -3.74
N ASN A 419 19.79 15.16 -4.64
CA ASN A 419 20.78 15.19 -5.72
C ASN A 419 20.23 14.86 -7.12
N LEU A 420 18.91 14.66 -7.24
CA LEU A 420 18.20 14.35 -8.49
C LEU A 420 18.74 13.10 -9.19
N GLU A 421 19.11 12.10 -8.39
CA GLU A 421 19.55 10.79 -8.85
C GLU A 421 18.58 9.72 -8.34
N TYR A 422 18.47 8.62 -9.07
CA TYR A 422 17.68 7.46 -8.64
C TYR A 422 18.15 6.95 -7.28
N VAL A 423 17.19 6.63 -6.41
CA VAL A 423 17.45 6.16 -5.04
C VAL A 423 18.34 4.91 -5.08
N SER A 424 18.03 3.93 -5.94
CA SER A 424 18.83 2.70 -6.08
C SER A 424 20.27 2.97 -6.55
N ILE A 425 20.49 3.95 -7.44
CA ILE A 425 21.85 4.35 -7.86
C ILE A 425 22.62 5.04 -6.72
N ASN A 426 21.95 5.86 -5.92
CA ASN A 426 22.55 6.43 -4.72
C ASN A 426 22.92 5.34 -3.72
N ASP A 427 22.03 4.37 -3.50
CA ASP A 427 22.27 3.24 -2.60
C ASP A 427 23.48 2.41 -3.06
N LYS A 428 23.62 2.16 -4.37
CA LYS A 428 24.82 1.54 -4.96
C LYS A 428 26.08 2.35 -4.66
N LYS A 429 26.09 3.66 -4.95
CA LYS A 429 27.25 4.53 -4.74
C LYS A 429 27.65 4.57 -3.25
N ASP A 430 26.68 4.68 -2.36
CA ASP A 430 26.89 4.71 -0.93
C ASP A 430 27.41 3.37 -0.39
N TRP A 431 26.89 2.26 -0.91
CA TRP A 431 27.36 0.92 -0.55
C TRP A 431 28.79 0.67 -1.02
N TYR A 432 29.12 0.98 -2.28
CA TYR A 432 30.49 0.89 -2.81
C TYR A 432 31.46 1.73 -2.00
N LYS A 433 31.09 2.98 -1.70
CA LYS A 433 31.90 3.90 -0.88
C LYS A 433 32.11 3.38 0.54
N ARG A 434 31.07 2.81 1.17
CA ARG A 434 31.13 2.25 2.53
C ARG A 434 32.15 1.12 2.63
N PHE A 435 32.19 0.24 1.64
CA PHE A 435 33.13 -0.88 1.59
C PHE A 435 34.43 -0.58 0.85
N LYS A 436 34.58 0.64 0.30
CA LYS A 436 35.73 1.08 -0.51
C LYS A 436 35.95 0.22 -1.76
N ILE A 437 34.86 -0.28 -2.32
CA ILE A 437 34.87 -1.00 -3.59
C ILE A 437 35.16 0.01 -4.71
N PRO A 438 36.10 -0.26 -5.63
CA PRO A 438 36.32 0.59 -6.80
C PRO A 438 35.06 0.70 -7.66
N GLU A 439 34.72 1.91 -8.12
CA GLU A 439 33.47 2.18 -8.85
C GLU A 439 33.38 1.46 -10.20
N ASP A 440 34.51 1.08 -10.79
CA ASP A 440 34.62 0.34 -12.06
C ASP A 440 34.46 -1.17 -11.91
N TYR A 441 34.29 -1.68 -10.68
CA TYR A 441 34.12 -3.12 -10.44
C TYR A 441 32.70 -3.56 -10.74
N ASP A 442 32.59 -4.54 -11.63
CA ASP A 442 31.38 -5.36 -11.81
C ASP A 442 31.06 -6.18 -10.55
N VAL A 443 29.87 -6.79 -10.52
CA VAL A 443 29.34 -7.47 -9.32
C VAL A 443 30.22 -8.63 -8.86
N ASP A 444 30.77 -9.41 -9.78
CA ASP A 444 31.67 -10.54 -9.46
C ASP A 444 33.01 -10.05 -8.87
N LYS A 445 33.61 -9.00 -9.46
CA LYS A 445 34.80 -8.37 -8.87
C LYS A 445 34.51 -7.74 -7.52
N ALA A 446 33.36 -7.10 -7.35
CA ALA A 446 32.94 -6.54 -6.06
C ALA A 446 32.79 -7.62 -4.99
N PHE A 447 32.14 -8.75 -5.31
CA PHE A 447 32.00 -9.91 -4.42
C PHE A 447 33.38 -10.45 -3.99
N ASN A 448 34.27 -10.68 -4.94
CA ASN A 448 35.62 -11.17 -4.68
C ASN A 448 36.48 -10.17 -3.89
N TYR A 449 36.36 -8.88 -4.19
CA TYR A 449 37.02 -7.80 -3.45
C TYR A 449 36.60 -7.80 -1.97
N LEU A 450 35.30 -7.95 -1.70
CA LEU A 450 34.78 -8.02 -0.34
C LEU A 450 35.31 -9.25 0.40
N ARG A 451 35.27 -10.43 -0.23
CA ARG A 451 35.84 -11.68 0.30
C ARG A 451 37.30 -11.48 0.74
N ASP A 452 38.12 -10.89 -0.12
CA ASP A 452 39.54 -10.65 0.14
C ASP A 452 39.75 -9.59 1.24
N ASN A 453 38.98 -8.50 1.23
CA ASN A 453 39.05 -7.43 2.23
C ASN A 453 38.75 -7.96 3.65
N PHE A 454 37.79 -8.87 3.77
CA PHE A 454 37.43 -9.56 5.01
C PHE A 454 38.26 -10.82 5.29
N LYS A 455 39.19 -11.19 4.41
CA LYS A 455 40.05 -12.38 4.53
C LYS A 455 39.25 -13.68 4.71
N ILE A 456 38.14 -13.80 3.99
CA ILE A 456 37.31 -15.01 3.97
C ILE A 456 37.98 -16.03 3.05
N SER A 457 38.01 -17.31 3.44
CA SER A 457 38.67 -18.36 2.65
C SER A 457 37.95 -18.59 1.33
N ASP A 458 38.71 -18.71 0.25
CA ASP A 458 38.27 -19.16 -1.09
C ASP A 458 37.81 -20.62 -1.15
N LYS A 459 38.14 -21.43 -0.13
CA LYS A 459 37.68 -22.82 0.00
C LYS A 459 36.20 -22.95 0.36
N LEU A 460 35.60 -21.87 0.86
CA LEU A 460 34.17 -21.84 1.20
C LEU A 460 33.34 -21.69 -0.07
N SER A 461 32.08 -22.15 0.00
CA SER A 461 31.14 -21.99 -1.10
C SER A 461 30.78 -20.51 -1.29
N LYS A 462 30.40 -20.12 -2.51
CA LYS A 462 29.86 -18.76 -2.77
C LYS A 462 28.68 -18.41 -1.87
N TYR A 463 27.89 -19.42 -1.45
CA TYR A 463 26.75 -19.28 -0.54
C TYR A 463 27.20 -18.89 0.88
N GLU A 464 28.13 -19.63 1.47
CA GLU A 464 28.69 -19.30 2.80
C GLU A 464 29.38 -17.93 2.78
N ILE A 465 30.17 -17.65 1.73
CA ILE A 465 30.85 -16.36 1.59
C ILE A 465 29.83 -15.24 1.56
N ARG A 466 28.74 -15.36 0.78
CA ARG A 466 27.67 -14.36 0.75
C ARG A 466 27.03 -14.18 2.12
N SER A 467 26.61 -15.26 2.78
CA SER A 467 25.96 -15.17 4.09
C SER A 467 26.90 -14.54 5.15
N MET A 468 28.21 -14.77 5.05
CA MET A 468 29.20 -14.08 5.89
C MET A 468 29.29 -12.59 5.57
N LEU A 469 29.30 -12.23 4.29
CA LEU A 469 29.33 -10.84 3.84
C LEU A 469 28.07 -10.07 4.27
N LEU A 470 26.91 -10.72 4.32
CA LEU A 470 25.68 -10.18 4.87
C LEU A 470 25.84 -9.76 6.34
N ILE A 471 26.44 -10.60 7.19
CA ILE A 471 26.71 -10.24 8.59
C ILE A 471 27.68 -9.05 8.67
N TYR A 472 28.71 -9.03 7.82
CA TYR A 472 29.60 -7.86 7.71
C TYR A 472 28.88 -6.59 7.26
N ASP A 473 27.89 -6.71 6.37
CA ASP A 473 27.05 -5.60 5.92
C ASP A 473 26.21 -5.03 7.05
N GLN A 474 25.51 -5.89 7.80
CA GLN A 474 24.73 -5.50 8.97
C GLN A 474 25.62 -4.81 10.03
N LEU A 475 26.81 -5.35 10.31
CA LEU A 475 27.77 -4.72 11.24
C LEU A 475 28.27 -3.35 10.75
N SER A 476 28.36 -3.14 9.43
CA SER A 476 28.81 -1.88 8.84
C SER A 476 27.79 -0.76 9.04
N LYS A 477 26.48 -1.08 8.92
CA LYS A 477 25.35 -0.14 9.01
C LYS A 477 25.23 0.53 10.39
N GLN A 478 25.72 -0.13 11.44
CA GLN A 478 25.57 0.34 12.82
C GLN A 478 26.40 1.59 13.20
N GLY A 479 27.37 1.98 12.37
CA GLY A 479 28.16 3.21 12.60
C GLY A 479 28.78 3.32 13.99
N TYR A 480 28.52 4.44 14.69
CA TYR A 480 28.99 4.74 16.05
C TYR A 480 28.18 4.08 17.18
N MET A 481 27.05 3.44 16.88
CA MET A 481 26.20 2.74 17.87
C MET A 481 26.67 1.30 18.11
N ALA A 482 27.98 1.05 18.09
CA ALA A 482 28.56 -0.29 18.16
C ALA A 482 28.27 -1.07 19.46
N TYR A 483 27.78 -0.39 20.49
CA TYR A 483 27.40 -0.97 21.78
C TYR A 483 25.96 -1.49 21.82
N LYS A 484 25.12 -1.14 20.83
CA LYS A 484 23.76 -1.68 20.73
C LYS A 484 23.81 -3.08 20.09
N PRO A 485 22.95 -4.02 20.50
CA PRO A 485 22.81 -5.29 19.78
C PRO A 485 22.15 -5.09 18.41
N ILE A 486 22.50 -5.93 17.44
CA ILE A 486 21.82 -6.07 16.14
C ILE A 486 21.06 -7.39 16.16
N ASN A 487 19.74 -7.34 15.98
CA ASN A 487 18.93 -8.54 15.79
C ASN A 487 19.19 -9.13 14.40
N ILE A 488 19.60 -10.39 14.32
CA ILE A 488 19.92 -11.08 13.06
C ILE A 488 18.80 -12.02 12.63
N ALA A 489 18.27 -12.80 13.57
CA ALA A 489 17.24 -13.79 13.31
C ALA A 489 16.24 -13.80 14.47
N TYR A 490 14.96 -13.91 14.14
CA TYR A 490 13.86 -14.00 15.11
C TYR A 490 13.23 -15.40 15.06
N GLY A 491 12.61 -15.83 16.15
CA GLY A 491 11.82 -17.06 16.17
C GLY A 491 12.66 -18.34 16.06
N ILE A 492 13.92 -18.30 16.52
CA ILE A 492 14.80 -19.47 16.47
C ILE A 492 14.28 -20.62 17.35
N LYS A 493 14.49 -21.86 16.89
CA LYS A 493 14.04 -23.06 17.62
C LYS A 493 14.80 -23.20 18.94
N ASN A 494 14.16 -23.78 19.94
CA ASN A 494 14.80 -24.07 21.24
C ASN A 494 16.08 -24.92 21.09
N THR A 495 16.12 -25.82 20.11
CA THR A 495 17.32 -26.61 19.77
C THR A 495 18.46 -25.73 19.27
N THR A 496 18.16 -24.73 18.42
CA THR A 496 19.13 -23.74 17.94
C THR A 496 19.62 -22.87 19.10
N VAL A 497 18.71 -22.41 19.97
CA VAL A 497 19.07 -21.66 21.20
C VAL A 497 20.05 -22.48 22.03
N ALA A 498 19.74 -23.75 22.32
CA ALA A 498 20.61 -24.62 23.09
C ALA A 498 21.99 -24.79 22.43
N LYS A 499 22.05 -25.01 21.11
CA LYS A 499 23.33 -25.10 20.36
C LYS A 499 24.15 -23.80 20.45
N ILE A 500 23.51 -22.62 20.35
CA ILE A 500 24.18 -21.32 20.44
C ILE A 500 24.70 -21.07 21.86
N GLU A 501 23.87 -21.34 22.89
CA GLU A 501 24.21 -21.13 24.30
C GLU A 501 25.28 -22.13 24.80
N GLU A 502 25.24 -23.40 24.36
CA GLU A 502 26.29 -24.40 24.64
C GLU A 502 27.62 -24.04 23.98
N GLY A 503 27.58 -23.43 22.79
CA GLY A 503 28.75 -22.93 22.05
C GLY A 503 29.43 -21.70 22.67
N GLY A 504 29.05 -21.26 23.87
CA GLY A 504 29.40 -19.95 24.44
C GLY A 504 30.88 -19.56 24.47
N MET A 505 31.84 -20.49 24.59
CA MET A 505 33.28 -20.15 24.52
C MET A 505 33.78 -19.89 23.08
N ASP A 506 33.04 -20.37 22.07
CA ASP A 506 33.41 -20.38 20.67
C ASP A 506 32.65 -19.34 19.83
N LEU A 507 31.68 -18.60 20.41
CA LEU A 507 30.86 -17.58 19.73
C LEU A 507 30.87 -16.19 20.42
N PRO A 508 32.02 -15.55 20.66
CA PRO A 508 32.08 -14.24 21.31
C PRO A 508 31.32 -13.15 20.53
N GLY A 509 30.49 -12.39 21.24
CA GLY A 509 29.67 -11.31 20.69
C GLY A 509 28.37 -11.76 20.01
N ILE A 510 28.01 -13.04 20.12
CA ILE A 510 26.70 -13.59 19.76
C ILE A 510 25.97 -13.95 21.05
N SER A 511 24.71 -13.54 21.16
CA SER A 511 23.86 -13.87 22.30
C SER A 511 22.44 -14.13 21.85
N VAL A 512 21.68 -14.89 22.65
CA VAL A 512 20.24 -15.03 22.45
C VAL A 512 19.53 -14.16 23.48
N SER A 513 18.63 -13.29 23.01
CA SER A 513 17.72 -12.52 23.85
C SER A 513 16.27 -12.92 23.60
N ILE A 514 15.39 -12.58 24.54
CA ILE A 514 13.94 -12.70 24.37
C ILE A 514 13.41 -11.30 24.05
N GLU A 515 13.04 -11.06 22.80
CA GLU A 515 12.49 -9.79 22.34
C GLU A 515 10.96 -9.89 22.17
N PRO A 516 10.21 -8.83 22.49
CA PRO A 516 8.79 -8.77 22.14
C PRO A 516 8.64 -8.50 20.63
N VAL A 517 8.11 -9.47 19.90
CA VAL A 517 7.80 -9.35 18.46
C VAL A 517 6.31 -9.05 18.30
N ARG A 518 5.96 -8.12 17.41
CA ARG A 518 4.57 -7.78 17.11
C ARG A 518 3.82 -9.00 16.60
N TYR A 519 2.59 -9.21 17.03
CA TYR A 519 1.81 -10.38 16.64
C TYR A 519 0.34 -10.03 16.39
N TYR A 520 -0.19 -10.48 15.25
CA TYR A 520 -1.56 -10.27 14.82
C TYR A 520 -2.31 -11.61 14.87
N PRO A 521 -3.04 -11.92 15.96
CA PRO A 521 -3.66 -13.22 16.19
C PRO A 521 -4.68 -13.65 15.12
N MET A 522 -5.30 -12.70 14.44
CA MET A 522 -6.33 -12.96 13.44
C MET A 522 -5.80 -12.93 11.99
N GLY A 523 -4.47 -12.97 11.80
CA GLY A 523 -3.85 -12.98 10.47
C GLY A 523 -4.27 -11.78 9.63
N SER A 524 -4.87 -12.04 8.47
CA SER A 524 -5.30 -10.99 7.52
C SER A 524 -6.57 -10.22 7.91
N THR A 525 -7.27 -10.62 8.98
CA THR A 525 -8.48 -9.93 9.43
C THR A 525 -8.16 -8.51 9.90
N ALA A 526 -8.92 -7.52 9.44
CA ALA A 526 -8.71 -6.09 9.69
C ALA A 526 -7.33 -5.54 9.26
N ALA A 527 -6.59 -6.23 8.37
CA ALA A 527 -5.22 -5.83 8.00
C ALA A 527 -5.11 -4.37 7.54
N HIS A 528 -6.04 -3.87 6.72
CA HIS A 528 -6.01 -2.48 6.24
C HIS A 528 -6.42 -1.44 7.30
N ILE A 529 -7.11 -1.84 8.37
CA ILE A 529 -7.40 -0.97 9.53
C ILE A 529 -6.17 -0.92 10.43
N LEU A 530 -5.65 -2.10 10.80
CA LEU A 530 -4.49 -2.25 11.68
C LEU A 530 -3.24 -1.63 11.06
N GLY A 531 -3.03 -1.91 9.78
CA GLY A 531 -1.78 -1.65 9.09
C GLY A 531 -0.69 -2.63 9.51
N TYR A 532 0.54 -2.32 9.11
CA TYR A 532 1.72 -3.12 9.45
C TYR A 532 2.87 -2.24 9.93
N ILE A 533 3.87 -2.88 10.54
CA ILE A 533 5.11 -2.22 10.98
C ILE A 533 6.23 -2.46 9.96
N GLY A 534 7.26 -1.63 9.92
CA GLY A 534 8.39 -1.82 9.02
C GLY A 534 9.58 -0.98 9.40
N LYS A 535 10.72 -1.26 8.76
CA LYS A 535 11.99 -0.56 9.03
C LYS A 535 11.92 0.90 8.65
N ILE A 536 12.60 1.75 9.41
CA ILE A 536 12.80 3.16 9.06
C ILE A 536 13.68 3.22 7.82
N SER A 537 13.10 3.61 6.67
CA SER A 537 13.80 3.55 5.38
C SER A 537 13.65 4.82 4.55
N GLN A 538 12.58 5.58 4.74
CA GLN A 538 12.35 6.79 3.96
C GLN A 538 13.06 8.00 4.58
N PRO A 539 13.57 8.97 3.78
CA PRO A 539 14.27 10.14 4.33
C PRO A 539 13.46 10.97 5.34
N ASN A 540 12.14 11.11 5.11
CA ASN A 540 11.21 11.75 6.03
C ASN A 540 11.09 10.97 7.36
N GLU A 541 11.05 9.64 7.32
CA GLU A 541 11.02 8.77 8.50
C GLU A 541 12.32 8.86 9.28
N ILE A 542 13.47 8.84 8.61
CA ILE A 542 14.80 8.99 9.25
C ILE A 542 14.84 10.31 10.02
N LYS A 543 14.47 11.42 9.36
CA LYS A 543 14.44 12.74 10.01
C LYS A 543 13.45 12.78 11.18
N LYS A 544 12.25 12.20 11.02
CA LYS A 544 11.19 12.20 12.06
C LYS A 544 11.56 11.33 13.26
N TYR A 545 11.97 10.09 13.02
CA TYR A 545 12.12 9.07 14.06
C TYR A 545 13.55 8.97 14.59
N ILE A 546 14.57 8.96 13.72
CA ILE A 546 15.97 8.82 14.15
C ILE A 546 16.49 10.17 14.67
N ASP A 547 16.43 11.22 13.86
CA ASP A 547 16.99 12.53 14.26
C ASP A 547 16.11 13.23 15.30
N GLY A 548 14.78 13.25 15.07
CA GLY A 548 13.82 13.94 15.92
C GLY A 548 13.47 13.19 17.22
N LYS A 549 13.29 11.87 17.16
CA LYS A 549 12.78 11.05 18.27
C LYS A 549 13.76 10.03 18.83
N LYS A 550 14.99 9.98 18.30
CA LYS A 550 16.08 9.11 18.77
C LYS A 550 15.77 7.60 18.70
N TYR A 551 14.95 7.18 17.75
CA TYR A 551 14.76 5.77 17.42
C TYR A 551 16.08 5.16 16.92
N SER A 552 16.26 3.86 17.12
CA SER A 552 17.35 3.12 16.48
C SER A 552 17.07 2.96 14.98
N PRO A 553 18.08 3.00 14.10
CA PRO A 553 17.89 2.65 12.68
C PRO A 553 17.34 1.23 12.46
N SER A 554 17.52 0.33 13.45
CA SER A 554 17.01 -1.03 13.45
C SER A 554 15.57 -1.16 13.97
N ASP A 555 14.96 -0.09 14.48
CA ASP A 555 13.61 -0.16 15.04
C ASP A 555 12.56 -0.29 13.93
N LEU A 556 11.51 -1.05 14.23
CA LEU A 556 10.31 -1.14 13.39
C LEU A 556 9.27 -0.13 13.88
N ILE A 557 8.74 0.65 12.94
CA ILE A 557 7.70 1.67 13.16
C ILE A 557 6.42 1.27 12.42
N GLY A 558 5.26 1.74 12.86
CA GLY A 558 4.04 1.67 12.07
C GLY A 558 4.20 2.33 10.70
N LYS A 559 3.78 1.63 9.64
CA LYS A 559 3.91 2.07 8.23
C LYS A 559 2.59 2.47 7.59
N THR A 560 1.51 1.82 8.00
CA THR A 560 0.16 2.08 7.51
C THR A 560 -0.86 1.92 8.65
N GLY A 561 -2.13 2.25 8.38
CA GLY A 561 -3.25 2.01 9.29
C GLY A 561 -3.11 2.73 10.64
N VAL A 562 -3.73 2.15 11.67
CA VAL A 562 -3.63 2.68 13.03
C VAL A 562 -2.25 2.48 13.66
N GLU A 563 -1.47 1.50 13.20
CA GLU A 563 -0.07 1.33 13.62
C GLU A 563 0.77 2.58 13.30
N GLU A 564 0.61 3.14 12.09
CA GLU A 564 1.30 4.37 11.67
C GLU A 564 0.73 5.60 12.37
N LYS A 565 -0.60 5.77 12.32
CA LYS A 565 -1.29 6.94 12.88
C LYS A 565 -0.96 7.14 14.36
N PHE A 566 -0.87 6.04 15.12
CA PHE A 566 -0.67 6.06 16.56
C PHE A 566 0.69 5.51 17.01
N GLU A 567 1.71 5.49 16.13
CA GLU A 567 3.07 5.03 16.42
C GLU A 567 3.62 5.61 17.74
N ASP A 568 3.44 6.91 17.97
CA ASP A 568 3.90 7.62 19.17
C ASP A 568 3.22 7.17 20.47
N LYS A 569 2.00 6.63 20.35
CA LYS A 569 1.27 6.06 21.49
C LYS A 569 1.63 4.59 21.68
N LEU A 570 1.94 3.87 20.60
CA LEU A 570 2.16 2.42 20.59
C LEU A 570 3.60 1.98 20.89
N LYS A 571 4.67 2.71 20.51
CA LYS A 571 6.08 2.25 20.65
C LYS A 571 6.51 1.84 22.08
N GLY A 572 5.96 2.49 23.10
CA GLY A 572 6.46 2.37 24.47
C GLY A 572 7.80 3.08 24.69
N LYS A 573 8.41 2.87 25.85
CA LYS A 573 9.71 3.45 26.23
C LYS A 573 10.66 2.34 26.64
N ASP A 574 11.73 2.17 25.87
CA ASP A 574 12.73 1.13 26.12
C ASP A 574 13.38 1.30 27.51
N GLY A 575 13.69 0.16 28.12
CA GLY A 575 14.41 0.07 29.38
C GLY A 575 15.91 0.08 29.18
N THR A 576 16.65 0.20 30.28
CA THR A 576 18.11 0.07 30.27
C THR A 576 18.59 -0.77 31.44
N LYS A 577 19.51 -1.70 31.19
CA LYS A 577 20.20 -2.52 32.20
C LYS A 577 21.67 -2.15 32.19
N LYS A 578 22.18 -1.59 33.29
CA LYS A 578 23.63 -1.49 33.50
C LYS A 578 24.12 -2.79 34.09
N VAL A 579 24.93 -3.50 33.33
CA VAL A 579 25.49 -4.79 33.70
C VAL A 579 27.00 -4.72 33.81
N GLU A 580 27.56 -5.47 34.76
CA GLU A 580 28.97 -5.80 34.81
C GLU A 580 29.20 -7.04 33.94
N VAL A 581 30.07 -6.94 32.94
CA VAL A 581 30.40 -8.02 32.00
C VAL A 581 31.85 -8.46 32.15
N ASP A 582 32.11 -9.73 31.83
CA ASP A 582 33.46 -10.31 31.76
C ASP A 582 34.21 -9.93 30.46
N VAL A 583 35.43 -10.44 30.28
CA VAL A 583 36.23 -10.26 29.05
C VAL A 583 35.59 -10.85 27.78
N LEU A 584 34.63 -11.75 27.93
CA LEU A 584 33.92 -12.43 26.84
C LEU A 584 32.57 -11.79 26.51
N GLY A 585 32.12 -10.81 27.32
CA GLY A 585 30.82 -10.15 27.15
C GLY A 585 29.68 -10.77 27.96
N ASN A 586 29.94 -11.85 28.71
CA ASN A 586 28.92 -12.48 29.53
C ASN A 586 28.54 -11.57 30.69
N THR A 587 27.24 -11.47 30.96
CA THR A 587 26.73 -10.68 32.09
C THR A 587 27.06 -11.38 33.41
N ILE A 588 27.92 -10.76 34.23
CA ILE A 588 28.26 -11.24 35.58
C ILE A 588 27.22 -10.75 36.59
N ASN A 589 26.88 -9.47 36.55
CA ASN A 589 25.99 -8.86 37.54
C ASN A 589 25.20 -7.67 36.97
N VAL A 590 24.01 -7.41 37.48
CA VAL A 590 23.21 -6.21 37.12
C VAL A 590 23.43 -5.14 38.18
N LEU A 591 24.02 -4.01 37.79
CA LEU A 591 24.34 -2.89 38.68
C LEU A 591 23.17 -1.92 38.87
N ASP A 592 22.40 -1.69 37.81
CA ASP A 592 21.26 -0.77 37.77
C ASP A 592 20.29 -1.23 36.67
N GLU A 593 18.99 -1.17 36.91
CA GLU A 593 17.98 -1.56 35.93
C GLU A 593 16.83 -0.56 35.94
N LYS A 594 16.62 0.07 34.79
CA LYS A 594 15.41 0.80 34.46
C LYS A 594 14.54 -0.09 33.57
N LYS A 595 13.44 -0.58 34.12
CA LYS A 595 12.49 -1.42 33.37
C LYS A 595 11.91 -0.67 32.17
N ALA A 596 11.70 -1.41 31.08
CA ALA A 596 10.97 -0.90 29.92
C ALA A 596 9.51 -0.62 30.30
N ILE A 597 8.93 0.42 29.71
CA ILE A 597 7.52 0.81 29.91
C ILE A 597 6.78 0.49 28.61
N PRO A 598 5.78 -0.41 28.62
CA PRO A 598 5.02 -0.71 27.42
C PRO A 598 4.29 0.51 26.84
N GLY A 599 3.97 0.44 25.55
CA GLY A 599 3.13 1.43 24.88
C GLY A 599 1.70 1.48 25.41
N ASN A 600 0.98 2.54 25.06
CA ASN A 600 -0.44 2.71 25.38
C ASN A 600 -1.32 1.78 24.56
N ASN A 601 -2.38 1.26 25.15
CA ASN A 601 -3.32 0.37 24.47
C ASN A 601 -4.34 1.19 23.67
N LEU A 602 -4.60 0.76 22.43
CA LEU A 602 -5.56 1.35 21.52
C LEU A 602 -6.81 0.45 21.45
N TYR A 603 -7.98 1.04 21.65
CA TYR A 603 -9.27 0.37 21.50
C TYR A 603 -9.94 0.90 20.23
N LEU A 604 -10.27 -0.02 19.34
CA LEU A 604 -10.93 0.28 18.07
C LEU A 604 -12.44 0.12 18.18
N THR A 605 -13.16 0.75 17.26
CA THR A 605 -14.62 0.62 17.15
C THR A 605 -15.06 -0.66 16.44
N ILE A 606 -14.12 -1.33 15.75
CA ILE A 606 -14.34 -2.57 15.02
C ILE A 606 -14.84 -3.68 15.96
N ASP A 607 -15.78 -4.49 15.49
CA ASP A 607 -16.12 -5.80 16.07
C ASP A 607 -15.31 -6.87 15.32
N SER A 608 -14.34 -7.49 15.99
CA SER A 608 -13.41 -8.43 15.35
C SER A 608 -14.08 -9.68 14.75
N GLU A 609 -15.18 -10.16 15.35
CA GLU A 609 -15.91 -11.33 14.83
C GLU A 609 -16.77 -10.93 13.63
N LEU A 610 -17.43 -9.77 13.71
CA LEU A 610 -18.15 -9.21 12.56
C LEU A 610 -17.20 -8.96 11.38
N GLN A 611 -16.02 -8.41 11.65
CA GLN A 611 -14.98 -8.19 10.65
C GLN A 611 -14.54 -9.50 10.00
N LYS A 612 -14.32 -10.56 10.79
CA LYS A 612 -13.96 -11.87 10.25
C LYS A 612 -15.06 -12.42 9.34
N VAL A 613 -16.33 -12.32 9.77
CA VAL A 613 -17.48 -12.71 8.94
C VAL A 613 -17.56 -11.86 7.66
N ALA A 614 -17.22 -10.56 7.73
CA ALA A 614 -17.12 -9.68 6.57
C ALA A 614 -16.05 -10.15 5.56
N ASP A 615 -14.83 -10.42 6.03
CA ASP A 615 -13.73 -10.88 5.19
C ASP A 615 -14.06 -12.23 4.53
N GLU A 616 -14.58 -13.18 5.31
CA GLU A 616 -14.97 -14.51 4.83
C GLU A 616 -16.15 -14.45 3.85
N SER A 617 -17.18 -13.67 4.15
CA SER A 617 -18.36 -13.53 3.28
C SER A 617 -18.03 -12.85 1.96
N LEU A 618 -17.15 -11.84 1.98
CA LEU A 618 -16.68 -11.16 0.78
C LEU A 618 -15.84 -12.10 -0.10
N LYS A 619 -14.87 -12.79 0.50
CA LYS A 619 -14.04 -13.80 -0.19
C LYS A 619 -14.91 -14.89 -0.81
N TYR A 620 -15.77 -15.52 -0.01
CA TYR A 620 -16.66 -16.59 -0.46
C TYR A 620 -17.61 -16.11 -1.57
N GLY A 621 -18.15 -14.89 -1.44
CA GLY A 621 -18.97 -14.26 -2.48
C GLY A 621 -18.24 -14.12 -3.82
N LEU A 622 -17.02 -13.60 -3.82
CA LEU A 622 -16.20 -13.44 -5.03
C LEU A 622 -15.82 -14.80 -5.64
N GLU A 623 -15.44 -15.79 -4.83
CA GLU A 623 -15.16 -17.16 -5.29
C GLU A 623 -16.36 -17.79 -5.99
N GLN A 624 -17.53 -17.72 -5.38
CA GLN A 624 -18.76 -18.27 -5.96
C GLN A 624 -19.20 -17.51 -7.22
N ILE A 625 -19.01 -16.18 -7.29
CA ILE A 625 -19.29 -15.39 -8.49
C ILE A 625 -18.37 -15.80 -9.65
N ARG A 626 -17.08 -15.99 -9.38
CA ARG A 626 -16.08 -16.44 -10.37
C ARG A 626 -16.38 -17.84 -10.88
N ALA A 627 -16.87 -18.73 -10.01
CA ALA A 627 -17.28 -20.08 -10.38
C ALA A 627 -18.67 -20.15 -11.04
N GLY A 628 -19.51 -19.09 -10.92
CA GLY A 628 -20.92 -19.17 -11.25
C GLY A 628 -21.71 -20.12 -10.33
N GLY A 629 -21.23 -20.25 -9.09
CA GLY A 629 -21.69 -21.19 -8.08
C GLY A 629 -22.90 -20.70 -7.27
N LEU A 630 -23.17 -21.43 -6.18
CA LEU A 630 -24.24 -21.16 -5.23
C LEU A 630 -23.63 -20.57 -3.96
N TYR A 631 -24.07 -19.38 -3.55
CA TYR A 631 -23.76 -18.84 -2.24
C TYR A 631 -24.70 -19.46 -1.21
N GLU A 632 -24.17 -20.34 -0.36
CA GLU A 632 -24.92 -21.01 0.69
C GLU A 632 -24.87 -20.20 1.98
N SER A 633 -26.03 -20.06 2.64
CA SER A 633 -26.14 -19.27 3.86
C SER A 633 -27.36 -19.70 4.68
N LYS A 634 -27.25 -19.57 6.01
CA LYS A 634 -28.36 -19.82 6.96
C LYS A 634 -29.61 -19.00 6.65
N TRP A 635 -29.42 -17.83 6.02
CA TRP A 635 -30.49 -16.88 5.69
C TRP A 635 -31.03 -17.04 4.26
N GLY A 636 -30.64 -18.12 3.57
CA GLY A 636 -31.16 -18.52 2.27
C GLY A 636 -30.09 -18.49 1.18
N ASN A 637 -30.09 -19.52 0.33
CA ASN A 637 -29.10 -19.68 -0.73
C ASN A 637 -29.33 -18.68 -1.87
N TYR A 638 -28.26 -18.20 -2.49
CA TYR A 638 -28.30 -17.25 -3.60
C TYR A 638 -27.51 -17.78 -4.80
N LYS A 639 -28.16 -17.90 -5.96
CA LYS A 639 -27.51 -18.38 -7.19
C LYS A 639 -27.06 -17.20 -8.05
N PHE A 640 -25.76 -17.11 -8.32
CA PHE A 640 -25.23 -16.10 -9.24
C PHE A 640 -25.57 -16.42 -10.69
N GLY A 641 -25.89 -15.39 -11.46
CA GLY A 641 -26.04 -15.53 -12.92
C GLY A 641 -24.70 -15.41 -13.64
N THR A 642 -24.70 -15.63 -14.94
CA THR A 642 -23.51 -15.53 -15.80
C THR A 642 -23.53 -14.24 -16.62
N ASN A 643 -22.36 -13.81 -17.11
CA ASN A 643 -22.29 -12.75 -18.09
C ASN A 643 -22.92 -13.26 -19.40
N LYS A 644 -24.10 -12.74 -19.74
CA LYS A 644 -24.85 -13.12 -20.95
C LYS A 644 -24.12 -12.76 -22.25
N LYS A 645 -23.29 -11.70 -22.25
CA LYS A 645 -22.55 -11.23 -23.43
C LYS A 645 -21.38 -12.18 -23.73
N GLU A 646 -20.60 -12.51 -22.71
CA GLU A 646 -19.40 -13.36 -22.81
C GLU A 646 -19.70 -14.86 -22.63
N ARG A 647 -20.93 -15.22 -22.25
CA ARG A 647 -21.40 -16.59 -22.00
C ARG A 647 -20.53 -17.37 -20.99
N ARG A 648 -19.97 -16.68 -20.00
CA ARG A 648 -19.15 -17.24 -18.93
C ARG A 648 -19.55 -16.69 -17.55
N PRO A 649 -19.16 -17.34 -16.44
CA PRO A 649 -19.14 -16.71 -15.13
C PRO A 649 -18.32 -15.42 -15.11
N TYR A 650 -18.44 -14.64 -14.04
CA TYR A 650 -17.69 -13.40 -13.83
C TYR A 650 -16.28 -13.71 -13.29
N VAL A 651 -15.47 -14.42 -14.09
CA VAL A 651 -14.14 -14.94 -13.69
C VAL A 651 -13.14 -13.87 -13.24
N ASN A 652 -13.36 -12.63 -13.68
CA ASN A 652 -12.55 -11.46 -13.36
C ASN A 652 -12.99 -10.74 -12.07
N ALA A 653 -14.00 -11.25 -11.35
CA ALA A 653 -14.43 -10.70 -10.07
C ALA A 653 -13.47 -11.10 -8.94
N THR A 654 -12.25 -10.58 -8.99
CA THR A 654 -11.13 -10.96 -8.11
C THR A 654 -10.97 -10.03 -6.89
N SER A 655 -11.67 -8.89 -6.87
CA SER A 655 -11.51 -7.87 -5.84
C SER A 655 -12.85 -7.18 -5.49
N GLY A 656 -12.91 -6.63 -4.28
CA GLY A 656 -14.09 -5.95 -3.77
C GLY A 656 -13.87 -5.37 -2.37
N ALA A 657 -14.86 -4.67 -1.86
CA ALA A 657 -14.84 -4.11 -0.51
C ALA A 657 -16.22 -4.16 0.15
N LEU A 658 -16.21 -4.18 1.47
CA LEU A 658 -17.37 -4.10 2.33
C LEU A 658 -17.11 -3.14 3.47
N VAL A 659 -18.04 -2.23 3.74
CA VAL A 659 -17.99 -1.34 4.91
C VAL A 659 -19.31 -1.42 5.66
N ALA A 660 -19.24 -1.64 6.96
CA ALA A 660 -20.35 -1.59 7.90
C ALA A 660 -20.08 -0.50 8.95
N ILE A 661 -21.03 0.41 9.12
CA ILE A 661 -20.93 1.56 10.03
C ILE A 661 -22.15 1.59 10.94
N ASP A 662 -21.94 1.94 12.20
CA ASP A 662 -23.01 2.27 13.14
C ASP A 662 -23.71 3.56 12.71
N VAL A 663 -25.02 3.46 12.50
CA VAL A 663 -25.86 4.53 11.93
C VAL A 663 -25.98 5.74 12.88
N LYS A 664 -25.85 5.51 14.19
CA LYS A 664 -26.09 6.52 15.23
C LYS A 664 -24.80 7.24 15.65
N THR A 665 -23.64 6.64 15.40
CA THR A 665 -22.34 7.16 15.87
C THR A 665 -21.33 7.45 14.77
N GLY A 666 -21.46 6.83 13.59
CA GLY A 666 -20.44 6.88 12.54
C GLY A 666 -19.26 5.93 12.79
N GLU A 667 -19.36 5.06 13.79
CA GLU A 667 -18.30 4.10 14.12
C GLU A 667 -18.20 2.99 13.07
N VAL A 668 -16.99 2.72 12.59
CA VAL A 668 -16.73 1.59 11.69
C VAL A 668 -16.84 0.29 12.50
N LEU A 669 -17.80 -0.55 12.14
CA LEU A 669 -18.03 -1.85 12.77
C LEU A 669 -17.22 -2.95 12.09
N ALA A 670 -17.12 -2.88 10.76
CA ALA A 670 -16.27 -3.73 9.94
C ALA A 670 -15.91 -2.99 8.64
N MET A 671 -14.66 -3.15 8.19
CA MET A 671 -14.16 -2.62 6.91
C MET A 671 -13.23 -3.65 6.27
N SER A 672 -13.71 -4.27 5.21
CA SER A 672 -13.02 -5.35 4.48
C SER A 672 -12.63 -4.88 3.08
N SER A 673 -11.40 -5.19 2.68
CA SER A 673 -10.92 -5.08 1.30
C SER A 673 -10.33 -6.43 0.88
N TYR A 674 -10.78 -6.95 -0.25
CA TYR A 674 -10.30 -8.22 -0.80
C TYR A 674 -9.64 -8.01 -2.17
N PRO A 675 -8.47 -8.64 -2.43
CA PRO A 675 -7.69 -9.47 -1.51
C PRO A 675 -7.06 -8.66 -0.36
N SER A 676 -6.78 -9.35 0.75
CA SER A 676 -6.08 -8.80 1.92
C SER A 676 -4.67 -9.39 2.04
N TYR A 677 -3.91 -8.95 3.03
CA TYR A 677 -2.56 -9.43 3.36
C TYR A 677 -2.46 -9.76 4.85
N ASP A 678 -1.46 -10.56 5.24
CA ASP A 678 -1.19 -10.85 6.65
C ASP A 678 -0.13 -9.86 7.21
N PRO A 679 -0.47 -9.00 8.17
CA PRO A 679 0.49 -8.08 8.79
C PRO A 679 1.64 -8.77 9.54
N ASN A 680 1.49 -10.06 9.91
CA ASN A 680 2.57 -10.83 10.53
C ASN A 680 3.80 -10.97 9.63
N LEU A 681 3.63 -10.91 8.30
CA LEU A 681 4.74 -10.91 7.33
C LEU A 681 5.74 -9.77 7.56
N PHE A 682 5.31 -8.70 8.23
CA PHE A 682 6.12 -7.52 8.48
C PHE A 682 6.67 -7.43 9.91
N ALA A 683 6.19 -8.29 10.82
CA ALA A 683 6.46 -8.19 12.26
C ALA A 683 7.95 -8.28 12.63
N THR A 684 8.75 -8.96 11.80
CA THR A 684 10.19 -9.15 11.96
C THR A 684 11.01 -8.50 10.83
N GLY A 685 10.35 -7.70 9.98
CA GLY A 685 10.84 -7.31 8.66
C GLY A 685 10.40 -8.32 7.59
N ILE A 686 9.87 -7.80 6.48
CA ILE A 686 9.34 -8.61 5.38
C ILE A 686 10.47 -9.13 4.47
N SER A 687 10.34 -10.37 4.02
CA SER A 687 11.22 -10.97 3.02
C SER A 687 10.93 -10.42 1.62
N SER A 688 11.92 -10.47 0.71
CA SER A 688 11.73 -10.03 -0.68
C SER A 688 10.64 -10.83 -1.39
N ALA A 689 10.58 -12.15 -1.18
CA ALA A 689 9.54 -13.01 -1.76
C ALA A 689 8.13 -12.70 -1.22
N ASP A 690 8.00 -12.45 0.09
CA ASP A 690 6.72 -12.01 0.67
C ASP A 690 6.29 -10.67 0.11
N TRP A 691 7.21 -9.71 0.05
CA TRP A 691 6.94 -8.38 -0.50
C TRP A 691 6.45 -8.48 -1.95
N ALA A 692 7.14 -9.23 -2.81
CA ALA A 692 6.75 -9.46 -4.20
C ALA A 692 5.36 -10.10 -4.32
N SER A 693 4.98 -11.01 -3.41
CA SER A 693 3.65 -11.65 -3.42
C SER A 693 2.47 -10.71 -3.16
N LEU A 694 2.74 -9.49 -2.67
CA LEU A 694 1.73 -8.49 -2.37
C LEU A 694 1.45 -7.55 -3.56
N PHE A 695 2.16 -7.71 -4.67
CA PHE A 695 1.96 -6.99 -5.92
C PHE A 695 1.22 -7.88 -6.93
N PRO A 696 0.45 -7.28 -7.87
CA PRO A 696 -0.23 -8.06 -8.89
C PRO A 696 0.77 -8.64 -9.88
N GLU A 697 0.42 -9.78 -10.49
CA GLU A 697 1.24 -10.43 -11.52
C GLU A 697 1.42 -9.55 -12.77
N ASN A 698 0.43 -8.71 -13.08
CA ASN A 698 0.49 -7.79 -14.21
C ASN A 698 0.01 -6.39 -13.80
N ASP A 699 0.96 -5.47 -13.72
CA ASP A 699 0.71 -4.08 -13.33
C ASP A 699 -0.07 -3.26 -14.38
N GLU A 700 -0.13 -3.71 -15.64
CA GLU A 700 -0.93 -3.04 -16.67
C GLU A 700 -2.42 -3.20 -16.45
N ASP A 701 -2.88 -4.26 -15.77
CA ASP A 701 -4.29 -4.41 -15.42
C ASP A 701 -4.65 -3.48 -14.25
N PRO A 702 -5.43 -2.40 -14.50
CA PRO A 702 -5.77 -1.43 -13.47
C PRO A 702 -6.75 -1.99 -12.44
N LEU A 703 -7.41 -3.13 -12.72
CA LEU A 703 -8.32 -3.82 -11.79
C LEU A 703 -7.71 -5.10 -11.22
N ALA A 704 -6.41 -5.32 -11.42
CA ALA A 704 -5.70 -6.47 -10.85
C ALA A 704 -5.86 -6.53 -9.33
N PRO A 705 -5.89 -7.74 -8.74
CA PRO A 705 -5.92 -7.91 -7.29
C PRO A 705 -4.65 -7.31 -6.65
N ARG A 706 -4.82 -6.33 -5.75
CA ARG A 706 -3.71 -5.64 -5.04
C ARG A 706 -3.90 -5.77 -3.53
N PRO A 707 -3.29 -6.78 -2.86
CA PRO A 707 -3.44 -7.02 -1.42
C PRO A 707 -3.23 -5.80 -0.53
N LEU A 708 -2.20 -4.99 -0.79
CA LEU A 708 -1.89 -3.79 0.02
C LEU A 708 -2.86 -2.62 -0.19
N TYR A 709 -3.68 -2.66 -1.24
CA TYR A 709 -4.54 -1.55 -1.62
C TYR A 709 -5.85 -1.57 -0.83
N ASN A 710 -6.14 -0.50 -0.09
CA ASN A 710 -7.35 -0.38 0.71
C ASN A 710 -8.51 0.12 -0.17
N ILE A 711 -9.21 -0.82 -0.82
CA ILE A 711 -10.33 -0.53 -1.72
C ILE A 711 -11.43 0.28 -1.00
N ALA A 712 -11.68 -0.03 0.28
CA ALA A 712 -12.73 0.60 1.07
C ALA A 712 -12.57 2.13 1.21
N THR A 713 -11.34 2.63 1.26
CA THR A 713 -11.03 4.06 1.46
C THR A 713 -10.37 4.74 0.26
N GLN A 714 -9.70 3.99 -0.63
CA GLN A 714 -8.91 4.57 -1.72
C GLN A 714 -9.59 4.51 -3.09
N THR A 715 -10.64 3.69 -3.27
CA THR A 715 -11.24 3.48 -4.59
C THR A 715 -12.55 4.23 -4.77
N ALA A 716 -12.46 5.42 -5.36
CA ALA A 716 -13.64 6.18 -5.78
C ALA A 716 -14.10 5.75 -7.18
N ILE A 717 -15.30 5.14 -7.28
CA ILE A 717 -15.87 4.66 -8.56
C ILE A 717 -17.36 4.97 -8.67
N GLN A 718 -17.92 4.80 -9.86
CA GLN A 718 -19.34 5.03 -10.11
C GLN A 718 -20.21 4.15 -9.18
N PRO A 719 -21.17 4.74 -8.43
CA PRO A 719 -22.07 3.98 -7.55
C PRO A 719 -23.22 3.30 -8.31
N GLY A 720 -23.50 3.74 -9.54
CA GLY A 720 -24.67 3.30 -10.29
C GLY A 720 -25.99 3.64 -9.57
N SER A 721 -26.97 2.74 -9.65
CA SER A 721 -28.33 3.02 -9.16
C SER A 721 -28.47 3.21 -7.65
N THR A 722 -27.43 2.99 -6.85
CA THR A 722 -27.41 3.41 -5.44
C THR A 722 -27.38 4.93 -5.30
N PHE A 723 -27.09 5.70 -6.36
CA PHE A 723 -27.14 7.16 -6.31
C PHE A 723 -28.55 7.77 -6.47
N LYS A 724 -29.50 7.00 -7.02
CA LYS A 724 -30.86 7.48 -7.35
C LYS A 724 -31.65 8.04 -6.16
N MET A 725 -31.24 7.68 -4.95
CA MET A 725 -31.79 8.19 -3.71
C MET A 725 -31.51 9.69 -3.55
N ILE A 726 -30.30 10.18 -3.90
CA ILE A 726 -29.99 11.62 -3.96
C ILE A 726 -30.84 12.31 -5.03
N THR A 727 -30.94 11.74 -6.24
CA THR A 727 -31.75 12.34 -7.31
C THR A 727 -33.24 12.37 -6.97
N GLY A 728 -33.75 11.33 -6.30
CA GLY A 728 -35.11 11.29 -5.79
C GLY A 728 -35.34 12.34 -4.70
N LEU A 729 -34.39 12.49 -3.77
CA LEU A 729 -34.43 13.52 -2.74
C LEU A 729 -34.41 14.94 -3.36
N ALA A 730 -33.59 15.18 -4.38
CA ALA A 730 -33.55 16.45 -5.12
C ALA A 730 -34.92 16.80 -5.72
N ALA A 731 -35.61 15.82 -6.32
CA ALA A 731 -36.95 16.01 -6.84
C ALA A 731 -37.96 16.42 -5.74
N LEU A 732 -37.91 15.77 -4.58
CA LEU A 732 -38.79 16.10 -3.44
C LEU A 732 -38.50 17.50 -2.88
N GLU A 733 -37.21 17.86 -2.77
CA GLU A 733 -36.76 19.18 -2.33
C GLU A 733 -37.21 20.30 -3.28
N ASN A 734 -37.36 19.99 -4.57
CA ASN A 734 -37.93 20.88 -5.60
C ASN A 734 -39.47 20.83 -5.63
N GLY A 735 -40.12 20.24 -4.62
CA GLY A 735 -41.58 20.22 -4.46
C GLY A 735 -42.32 19.15 -5.26
N PHE A 736 -41.62 18.15 -5.80
CA PHE A 736 -42.28 17.05 -6.52
C PHE A 736 -43.01 16.13 -5.54
N SER A 737 -44.23 15.73 -5.90
CA SER A 737 -44.99 14.78 -5.08
C SER A 737 -44.45 13.35 -5.24
N PRO A 738 -44.16 12.62 -4.15
CA PRO A 738 -43.64 11.26 -4.21
C PRO A 738 -44.62 10.26 -4.86
N THR A 739 -45.93 10.58 -4.86
CA THR A 739 -47.00 9.74 -5.43
C THR A 739 -47.34 10.10 -6.88
N LYS A 740 -46.79 11.20 -7.42
CA LYS A 740 -47.02 11.57 -8.82
C LYS A 740 -46.38 10.54 -9.73
N THR A 741 -47.16 10.02 -10.67
CA THR A 741 -46.71 8.95 -11.57
C THR A 741 -46.14 9.49 -12.88
N ILE A 742 -45.07 8.88 -13.37
CA ILE A 742 -44.51 9.07 -14.70
C ILE A 742 -44.56 7.72 -15.42
N ARG A 743 -45.11 7.71 -16.64
CA ARG A 743 -45.16 6.48 -17.45
C ARG A 743 -43.82 6.21 -18.14
N ASP A 744 -43.15 5.13 -17.77
CA ASP A 744 -41.96 4.58 -18.42
C ASP A 744 -42.30 4.06 -19.82
N MET A 745 -41.65 4.68 -20.81
CA MET A 745 -41.79 4.33 -22.23
C MET A 745 -40.55 3.62 -22.79
N GLY A 746 -39.66 3.13 -21.91
CA GLY A 746 -38.53 2.26 -22.21
C GLY A 746 -37.21 2.99 -22.41
N TYR A 747 -37.18 4.04 -23.22
CA TYR A 747 -35.94 4.78 -23.52
C TYR A 747 -36.17 6.25 -23.89
N VAL A 748 -35.11 7.04 -23.76
CA VAL A 748 -35.04 8.46 -24.12
C VAL A 748 -34.02 8.63 -25.24
N ASP A 749 -34.38 9.35 -26.31
CA ASP A 749 -33.45 9.72 -27.38
C ASP A 749 -32.99 11.17 -27.15
N ILE A 750 -31.67 11.37 -27.01
CA ILE A 750 -31.03 12.69 -26.90
C ILE A 750 -30.07 12.81 -28.08
N GLY A 751 -30.44 13.62 -29.08
CA GLY A 751 -29.72 13.67 -30.35
C GLY A 751 -29.70 12.30 -31.02
N THR A 752 -28.51 11.77 -31.29
CA THR A 752 -28.31 10.43 -31.87
C THR A 752 -28.13 9.32 -30.82
N LYS A 753 -28.03 9.66 -29.53
CA LYS A 753 -27.79 8.71 -28.44
C LYS A 753 -29.10 8.29 -27.79
N ARG A 754 -29.22 6.98 -27.53
CA ARG A 754 -30.37 6.39 -26.85
C ARG A 754 -30.02 5.97 -25.42
N PHE A 755 -30.78 6.48 -24.47
CA PHE A 755 -30.68 6.18 -23.04
C PHE A 755 -31.84 5.27 -22.64
N GLY A 756 -31.57 3.97 -22.59
CA GLY A 756 -32.57 2.97 -22.22
C GLY A 756 -32.67 2.76 -20.71
N CYS A 757 -33.89 2.51 -20.24
CA CYS A 757 -34.12 1.85 -18.97
C CYS A 757 -33.49 0.44 -18.99
N TRP A 758 -33.03 -0.05 -17.84
CA TRP A 758 -32.34 -1.34 -17.78
C TRP A 758 -33.23 -2.50 -18.28
N LEU A 759 -34.53 -2.44 -18.02
CA LEU A 759 -35.52 -3.41 -18.50
C LEU A 759 -35.67 -3.37 -20.03
N TRP A 760 -35.63 -2.18 -20.61
CA TRP A 760 -35.62 -2.00 -22.07
C TRP A 760 -34.34 -2.54 -22.70
N ASN A 761 -33.19 -2.28 -22.09
CA ASN A 761 -31.90 -2.74 -22.60
C ASN A 761 -31.77 -4.27 -22.53
N SER A 762 -32.36 -4.89 -21.51
CA SER A 762 -32.25 -6.33 -21.28
C SER A 762 -33.33 -7.16 -21.98
N HIS A 763 -34.57 -6.65 -22.00
CA HIS A 763 -35.75 -7.42 -22.42
C HIS A 763 -36.69 -6.66 -23.35
N ARG A 764 -36.34 -5.42 -23.76
CA ARG A 764 -37.23 -4.53 -24.55
C ARG A 764 -38.59 -4.26 -23.89
N GLY A 765 -38.65 -4.37 -22.54
CA GLY A 765 -39.84 -4.07 -21.74
C GLY A 765 -39.84 -2.67 -21.15
N THR A 766 -40.95 -2.29 -20.51
CA THR A 766 -41.11 -1.04 -19.74
C THR A 766 -41.78 -1.32 -18.39
N HIS A 767 -41.56 -0.45 -17.40
CA HIS A 767 -42.17 -0.62 -16.07
C HIS A 767 -43.61 -0.11 -15.98
N GLY A 768 -44.06 0.69 -16.95
CA GLY A 768 -45.41 1.26 -16.94
C GLY A 768 -45.46 2.55 -16.09
N ALA A 769 -46.54 2.76 -15.34
CA ALA A 769 -46.71 3.97 -14.53
C ALA A 769 -45.97 3.83 -13.19
N GLU A 770 -44.98 4.69 -12.99
CA GLU A 770 -44.07 4.65 -11.84
C GLU A 770 -44.22 5.92 -11.00
N ASN A 771 -44.38 5.80 -9.69
CA ASN A 771 -44.16 6.91 -8.74
C ASN A 771 -42.73 6.83 -8.17
N LEU A 772 -42.34 7.72 -7.24
CA LEU A 772 -40.97 7.71 -6.70
C LEU A 772 -40.62 6.38 -6.00
N TYR A 773 -41.55 5.81 -5.23
CA TYR A 773 -41.32 4.57 -4.50
C TYR A 773 -41.12 3.38 -5.45
N ASP A 774 -41.97 3.29 -6.47
CA ASP A 774 -41.90 2.24 -7.48
C ASP A 774 -40.64 2.41 -8.35
N ALA A 775 -40.27 3.65 -8.70
CA ALA A 775 -39.07 3.93 -9.47
C ALA A 775 -37.77 3.55 -8.72
N LEU A 776 -37.74 3.71 -7.40
CA LEU A 776 -36.64 3.23 -6.55
C LEU A 776 -36.66 1.70 -6.44
N LYS A 777 -37.83 1.09 -6.20
CA LYS A 777 -38.08 -0.36 -6.12
C LYS A 777 -37.59 -1.10 -7.38
N ASP A 778 -38.02 -0.64 -8.55
CA ASP A 778 -37.71 -1.23 -9.85
C ASP A 778 -36.43 -0.66 -10.48
N SER A 779 -35.80 0.32 -9.82
CA SER A 779 -34.61 1.01 -10.31
C SER A 779 -34.80 1.60 -11.72
N CYS A 780 -35.95 2.22 -11.98
CA CYS A 780 -36.35 2.69 -13.31
C CYS A 780 -35.54 3.92 -13.78
N ASN A 781 -34.60 3.75 -14.73
CA ASN A 781 -33.79 4.89 -15.22
C ASN A 781 -34.64 5.96 -15.91
N TYR A 782 -35.67 5.55 -16.66
CA TYR A 782 -36.52 6.47 -17.44
C TYR A 782 -37.22 7.50 -16.54
N TYR A 783 -37.64 7.07 -15.35
CA TYR A 783 -38.24 7.96 -14.35
C TYR A 783 -37.25 9.08 -13.97
N PHE A 784 -36.02 8.74 -13.56
CA PHE A 784 -35.00 9.72 -13.16
C PHE A 784 -34.53 10.60 -14.33
N TYR A 785 -34.50 10.07 -15.55
CA TYR A 785 -34.28 10.89 -16.76
C TYR A 785 -35.41 11.91 -16.97
N SER A 786 -36.65 11.53 -16.67
CA SER A 786 -37.80 12.45 -16.81
C SER A 786 -37.73 13.58 -15.78
N LEU A 787 -37.29 13.29 -14.54
CA LEU A 787 -37.09 14.31 -13.50
C LEU A 787 -36.07 15.38 -13.94
N THR A 788 -34.95 14.96 -14.51
CA THR A 788 -33.89 15.88 -14.98
C THR A 788 -34.25 16.60 -16.26
N LEU A 789 -35.12 16.04 -17.10
CA LEU A 789 -35.67 16.73 -18.27
C LEU A 789 -36.85 17.66 -17.93
N GLY A 790 -37.41 17.55 -16.72
CA GLY A 790 -38.59 18.30 -16.26
C GLY A 790 -39.90 17.97 -16.99
N LYS A 791 -39.88 16.92 -17.81
CA LYS A 791 -41.01 16.45 -18.61
C LYS A 791 -40.87 14.97 -18.93
N ASN A 792 -41.98 14.32 -19.24
CA ASN A 792 -41.93 13.01 -19.87
C ASN A 792 -41.39 13.18 -21.31
N PRO A 793 -40.23 12.58 -21.65
CA PRO A 793 -39.57 12.84 -22.92
C PRO A 793 -40.30 12.28 -24.13
N ARG A 794 -41.24 11.34 -23.95
CA ARG A 794 -42.00 10.75 -25.05
C ARG A 794 -43.38 11.38 -25.23
N THR A 795 -44.06 11.76 -24.14
CA THR A 795 -45.40 12.38 -24.23
C THR A 795 -45.33 13.91 -24.29
N GLY A 796 -44.23 14.51 -23.84
CA GLY A 796 -44.06 15.95 -23.72
C GLY A 796 -44.75 16.55 -22.48
N GLU A 797 -45.39 15.73 -21.65
CA GLU A 797 -46.08 16.16 -20.44
C GLU A 797 -45.11 16.78 -19.44
N GLY A 798 -45.34 18.05 -19.06
CA GLY A 798 -44.50 18.77 -18.10
C GLY A 798 -44.69 18.27 -16.66
N LEU A 799 -43.59 18.13 -15.93
CA LEU A 799 -43.62 17.64 -14.54
C LEU A 799 -43.93 18.76 -13.53
N GLY A 800 -43.79 20.02 -13.93
CA GLY A 800 -43.97 21.19 -13.06
C GLY A 800 -42.73 21.55 -12.23
N MET A 801 -41.69 20.74 -12.31
CA MET A 801 -40.36 20.99 -11.76
C MET A 801 -39.32 20.35 -12.70
N LYS A 802 -38.06 20.69 -12.51
CA LYS A 802 -36.91 20.03 -13.11
C LYS A 802 -35.87 19.81 -12.01
N VAL A 803 -35.18 18.68 -12.04
CA VAL A 803 -33.98 18.46 -11.22
C VAL A 803 -32.79 18.92 -12.04
N ASP A 804 -32.17 20.02 -11.64
CA ASP A 804 -30.96 20.52 -12.29
C ASP A 804 -29.70 19.86 -11.70
N ILE A 805 -28.57 20.02 -12.38
CA ILE A 805 -27.32 19.39 -11.92
C ILE A 805 -26.86 20.00 -10.59
N GLU A 806 -27.10 21.29 -10.41
CA GLU A 806 -26.80 22.04 -9.20
C GLU A 806 -27.51 21.46 -7.98
N ASP A 807 -28.75 20.98 -8.14
CA ASP A 807 -29.51 20.33 -7.06
C ASP A 807 -28.84 19.02 -6.62
N ILE A 808 -28.41 18.22 -7.60
CA ILE A 808 -27.72 16.95 -7.36
C ILE A 808 -26.37 17.20 -6.70
N VAL A 809 -25.60 18.17 -7.20
CA VAL A 809 -24.27 18.50 -6.66
C VAL A 809 -24.39 19.05 -5.24
N ARG A 810 -25.35 19.95 -4.98
CA ARG A 810 -25.62 20.48 -3.63
C ARG A 810 -25.90 19.35 -2.64
N LEU A 811 -26.88 18.48 -2.94
CA LEU A 811 -27.21 17.37 -2.05
C LEU A 811 -26.08 16.35 -1.91
N SER A 812 -25.32 16.09 -2.98
CA SER A 812 -24.16 15.20 -2.88
C SER A 812 -23.11 15.74 -1.89
N LYS A 813 -22.86 17.06 -1.90
CA LYS A 813 -21.95 17.71 -0.95
C LYS A 813 -22.49 17.66 0.48
N GLU A 814 -23.77 17.97 0.69
CA GLU A 814 -24.42 17.87 2.01
C GLU A 814 -24.32 16.46 2.62
N PHE A 815 -24.39 15.41 1.79
CA PHE A 815 -24.23 14.02 2.22
C PHE A 815 -22.76 13.55 2.29
N GLY A 816 -21.79 14.48 2.21
CA GLY A 816 -20.37 14.19 2.37
C GLY A 816 -19.72 13.45 1.19
N MET A 817 -20.37 13.42 0.02
CA MET A 817 -19.89 12.66 -1.14
C MET A 817 -18.71 13.32 -1.86
N ASN A 818 -18.34 14.54 -1.48
CA ASN A 818 -17.17 15.24 -2.01
C ASN A 818 -16.01 15.33 -1.01
N ASP A 819 -16.21 14.89 0.23
CA ASP A 819 -15.30 15.12 1.33
C ASP A 819 -14.67 13.80 1.80
N LYS A 820 -13.53 13.90 2.47
CA LYS A 820 -13.01 12.78 3.28
C LYS A 820 -13.99 12.51 4.43
N THR A 821 -14.14 11.24 4.82
CA THR A 821 -15.07 10.83 5.87
C THR A 821 -14.56 11.14 7.29
N GLY A 822 -13.27 11.41 7.43
CA GLY A 822 -12.65 11.75 8.71
C GLY A 822 -12.03 10.57 9.46
N ILE A 823 -11.98 9.38 8.84
CA ILE A 823 -11.39 8.17 9.40
C ILE A 823 -9.94 8.39 9.88
N GLU A 824 -9.57 7.88 11.06
CA GLU A 824 -8.24 8.05 11.64
C GLU A 824 -7.17 7.12 11.03
N ILE A 825 -7.04 7.14 9.70
CA ILE A 825 -6.00 6.44 8.94
C ILE A 825 -5.38 7.44 7.95
N ASP A 826 -4.12 7.80 8.17
CA ASP A 826 -3.42 8.78 7.32
C ASP A 826 -2.72 8.10 6.13
N ILE A 827 -2.25 6.86 6.32
CA ILE A 827 -1.53 6.09 5.30
C ILE A 827 -2.17 4.70 5.13
N PRO A 828 -2.71 4.37 3.95
CA PRO A 828 -2.90 5.27 2.82
C PRO A 828 -3.97 6.33 3.09
N SER A 829 -3.79 7.51 2.50
CA SER A 829 -4.76 8.61 2.60
C SER A 829 -6.07 8.23 1.91
N GLU A 830 -7.18 8.57 2.55
CA GLU A 830 -8.51 8.39 1.97
C GLU A 830 -8.64 9.18 0.66
N ALA A 831 -9.18 8.52 -0.38
CA ALA A 831 -9.50 9.18 -1.63
C ALA A 831 -10.70 10.10 -1.43
N HIS A 832 -10.61 11.33 -1.92
CA HIS A 832 -11.79 12.19 -1.98
C HIS A 832 -12.68 11.72 -3.15
N GLY A 833 -13.99 11.74 -2.93
CA GLY A 833 -14.95 11.50 -4.00
C GLY A 833 -14.85 12.53 -5.13
N GLY A 834 -15.58 12.28 -6.21
CA GLY A 834 -15.78 13.22 -7.30
C GLY A 834 -17.25 13.54 -7.46
N VAL A 835 -17.69 14.71 -6.98
CA VAL A 835 -18.96 15.26 -7.47
C VAL A 835 -18.77 15.71 -8.92
N PRO A 836 -19.78 15.53 -9.78
CA PRO A 836 -19.70 15.97 -11.16
C PRO A 836 -19.49 17.49 -11.26
N ASP A 837 -18.55 17.90 -12.12
CA ASP A 837 -18.15 19.28 -12.28
C ASP A 837 -17.92 19.58 -13.78
N PRO A 838 -18.75 20.45 -14.38
CA PRO A 838 -18.61 20.86 -15.77
C PRO A 838 -17.24 21.44 -16.14
N GLU A 839 -16.64 22.24 -15.27
CA GLU A 839 -15.36 22.88 -15.54
C GLU A 839 -14.24 21.83 -15.55
N ARG A 840 -14.27 20.90 -14.58
CA ARG A 840 -13.35 19.76 -14.50
C ARG A 840 -13.48 18.84 -15.72
N LYS A 841 -14.70 18.68 -16.28
CA LYS A 841 -14.92 17.88 -17.50
C LYS A 841 -14.18 18.47 -18.71
N VAL A 842 -14.27 19.78 -18.89
CA VAL A 842 -13.56 20.49 -19.97
C VAL A 842 -12.05 20.35 -19.77
N ALA A 843 -11.56 20.56 -18.54
CA ALA A 843 -10.14 20.41 -18.21
C ALA A 843 -9.60 19.00 -18.50
N ASN A 844 -10.31 17.96 -18.10
CA ASN A 844 -9.92 16.57 -18.32
C ASN A 844 -9.93 16.20 -19.81
N THR A 845 -10.93 16.67 -20.56
CA THR A 845 -11.02 16.45 -22.02
C THR A 845 -9.85 17.11 -22.74
N LYS A 846 -9.45 18.33 -22.33
CA LYS A 846 -8.25 19.01 -22.86
C LYS A 846 -6.98 18.21 -22.61
N ALA A 847 -6.77 17.75 -21.37
CA ALA A 847 -5.61 16.95 -21.02
C ALA A 847 -5.53 15.66 -21.86
N THR A 848 -6.68 15.00 -22.07
CA THR A 848 -6.76 13.77 -22.86
C THR A 848 -6.47 14.02 -24.34
N LEU A 849 -7.08 15.05 -24.95
CA LEU A 849 -6.82 15.42 -26.34
C LEU A 849 -5.36 15.80 -26.55
N LYS A 850 -4.80 16.60 -25.64
CA LYS A 850 -3.39 17.02 -25.69
C LYS A 850 -2.44 15.84 -25.64
N ARG A 851 -2.65 14.89 -24.73
CA ARG A 851 -1.86 13.66 -24.65
C ARG A 851 -1.97 12.83 -25.94
N TYR A 852 -3.19 12.66 -26.45
CA TYR A 852 -3.42 11.92 -27.69
C TYR A 852 -2.68 12.55 -28.88
N LEU A 853 -2.77 13.87 -29.02
CA LEU A 853 -2.07 14.60 -30.08
C LEU A 853 -0.56 14.53 -29.89
N ASN A 854 -0.03 14.76 -28.68
CA ASN A 854 1.41 14.63 -28.41
C ASN A 854 1.98 13.27 -28.86
N GLN A 855 1.21 12.18 -28.66
CA GLN A 855 1.62 10.83 -29.06
C GLN A 855 1.51 10.53 -30.57
N ASN A 856 0.63 11.23 -31.29
CA ASN A 856 0.22 10.82 -32.64
C ASN A 856 0.28 11.90 -33.72
N PHE A 857 0.51 13.18 -33.36
CA PHE A 857 0.40 14.33 -34.27
C PHE A 857 1.25 14.18 -35.53
N THR A 858 2.50 13.76 -35.39
CA THR A 858 3.44 13.56 -36.51
C THR A 858 2.95 12.52 -37.51
N LYS A 859 2.19 11.52 -37.05
CA LYS A 859 1.61 10.48 -37.91
C LYS A 859 0.51 11.03 -38.81
N TYR A 860 -0.06 12.20 -38.50
CA TYR A 860 -1.13 12.84 -39.28
C TYR A 860 -0.63 13.87 -40.29
N LEU A 861 0.66 14.19 -40.31
CA LEU A 861 1.22 15.14 -41.27
C LEU A 861 1.11 14.62 -42.71
N LYS A 862 0.86 15.54 -43.64
CA LYS A 862 0.92 15.27 -45.09
C LYS A 862 2.35 14.92 -45.49
N SER A 863 2.49 14.05 -46.49
CA SER A 863 3.76 13.41 -46.89
C SER A 863 4.87 14.38 -47.28
N ASP A 864 4.54 15.62 -47.61
CA ASP A 864 5.42 16.70 -48.05
C ASP A 864 5.69 17.77 -46.98
N MET A 865 5.17 17.59 -45.75
CA MET A 865 5.32 18.57 -44.67
C MET A 865 6.29 18.13 -43.57
N PHE A 866 7.20 19.04 -43.24
CA PHE A 866 8.12 18.92 -42.11
C PHE A 866 7.91 20.11 -41.18
N LEU A 867 7.37 19.86 -39.99
CA LEU A 867 7.19 20.86 -38.94
C LEU A 867 8.27 20.68 -37.87
N SER A 868 8.76 21.78 -37.33
CA SER A 868 9.61 21.76 -36.14
C SER A 868 8.79 21.34 -34.90
N GLU A 869 9.46 20.84 -33.86
CA GLU A 869 8.80 20.50 -32.58
C GLU A 869 8.02 21.67 -31.97
N ALA A 870 8.51 22.91 -32.16
CA ALA A 870 7.85 24.12 -31.68
C ALA A 870 6.54 24.41 -32.45
N GLU A 871 6.51 24.17 -33.76
CA GLU A 871 5.31 24.33 -34.59
C GLU A 871 4.28 23.24 -34.28
N ILE A 872 4.72 21.98 -34.13
CA ILE A 872 3.87 20.87 -33.71
C ILE A 872 3.19 21.19 -32.38
N LYS A 873 3.97 21.61 -31.38
CA LYS A 873 3.42 21.93 -30.06
C LYS A 873 2.42 23.08 -30.13
N LYS A 874 2.72 24.14 -30.90
CA LYS A 874 1.80 25.26 -31.10
C LYS A 874 0.48 24.81 -31.72
N ASP A 875 0.53 23.99 -32.76
CA ASP A 875 -0.67 23.50 -33.44
C ASP A 875 -1.48 22.56 -32.52
N ILE A 876 -0.82 21.76 -31.67
CA ILE A 876 -1.50 20.96 -30.65
C ILE A 876 -2.24 21.85 -29.65
N GLU A 877 -1.60 22.88 -29.09
CA GLU A 877 -2.25 23.80 -28.15
C GLU A 877 -3.42 24.54 -28.80
N GLU A 878 -3.28 24.96 -30.07
CA GLU A 878 -4.36 25.57 -30.85
C GLU A 878 -5.53 24.61 -31.03
N ILE A 879 -5.29 23.35 -31.39
CA ILE A 879 -6.35 22.34 -31.51
C ILE A 879 -7.04 22.09 -30.15
N VAL A 880 -6.28 22.08 -29.05
CA VAL A 880 -6.82 21.88 -27.70
C VAL A 880 -7.65 23.08 -27.24
N SER A 881 -7.27 24.31 -27.62
CA SER A 881 -7.99 25.54 -27.29
C SER A 881 -9.40 25.58 -27.89
N TRP A 882 -9.65 24.84 -28.99
CA TRP A 882 -10.97 24.75 -29.60
C TRP A 882 -12.04 24.19 -28.65
N LEU A 883 -11.65 23.48 -27.59
CA LEU A 883 -12.54 22.99 -26.53
C LEU A 883 -13.09 24.11 -25.63
N GLU A 884 -12.55 25.33 -25.72
CA GLU A 884 -12.98 26.53 -24.99
C GLU A 884 -13.91 27.44 -25.79
N CYS A 885 -14.15 27.12 -27.07
CA CYS A 885 -15.07 27.91 -27.89
C CYS A 885 -16.48 27.87 -27.29
N GLU A 886 -17.15 29.03 -27.19
CA GLU A 886 -18.53 29.14 -26.67
C GLU A 886 -19.49 28.19 -27.40
N GLU A 887 -19.28 28.00 -28.70
CA GLU A 887 -19.96 26.97 -29.50
C GLU A 887 -18.96 25.96 -30.09
N PRO A 888 -19.25 24.64 -30.03
CA PRO A 888 -18.37 23.63 -30.60
C PRO A 888 -18.21 23.82 -32.11
N LEU A 889 -16.96 23.81 -32.60
CA LEU A 889 -16.68 23.95 -34.03
C LEU A 889 -17.41 22.88 -34.85
N THR A 890 -17.86 23.25 -36.05
CA THR A 890 -18.47 22.29 -37.00
C THR A 890 -17.39 21.35 -37.57
N ARG A 891 -17.77 20.14 -38.02
CA ARG A 891 -16.82 19.20 -38.67
C ARG A 891 -16.05 19.86 -39.82
N GLY A 892 -16.74 20.66 -40.65
CA GLY A 892 -16.11 21.37 -41.77
C GLY A 892 -15.12 22.45 -41.33
N GLU A 893 -15.39 23.10 -40.20
CA GLU A 893 -14.47 24.08 -39.61
C GLU A 893 -13.21 23.39 -39.05
N VAL A 894 -13.38 22.27 -38.33
CA VAL A 894 -12.28 21.44 -37.85
C VAL A 894 -11.42 20.95 -39.02
N PHE A 895 -12.05 20.43 -40.08
CA PHE A 895 -11.37 20.00 -41.29
C PHE A 895 -10.50 21.11 -41.88
N ARG A 896 -11.09 22.29 -42.11
CA ARG A 896 -10.41 23.43 -42.73
C ARG A 896 -9.23 23.91 -41.90
N ARG A 897 -9.35 23.90 -40.57
CA ARG A 897 -8.28 24.32 -39.67
C ARG A 897 -7.13 23.31 -39.66
N LEU A 898 -7.43 22.01 -39.56
CA LEU A 898 -6.41 20.94 -39.62
C LEU A 898 -5.69 20.93 -40.98
N ASP A 899 -6.43 21.06 -42.08
CA ASP A 899 -5.87 21.08 -43.44
C ASP A 899 -4.89 22.24 -43.64
N LYS A 900 -5.22 23.41 -43.06
CA LYS A 900 -4.38 24.61 -43.07
C LYS A 900 -3.11 24.46 -42.22
N MET A 901 -3.14 23.60 -41.20
CA MET A 901 -1.98 23.25 -40.37
C MET A 901 -1.08 22.20 -41.03
N GLY A 902 -1.39 21.76 -42.26
CA GLY A 902 -0.60 20.73 -42.92
C GLY A 902 -0.89 19.30 -42.50
N ILE A 903 -1.95 19.12 -41.73
CA ILE A 903 -2.42 17.85 -41.22
C ILE A 903 -3.38 17.26 -42.24
N ASP A 904 -3.30 15.96 -42.51
CA ASP A 904 -4.30 15.23 -43.26
C ASP A 904 -5.50 14.94 -42.35
N PRO A 905 -6.63 15.66 -42.47
CA PRO A 905 -7.71 15.57 -41.49
C PRO A 905 -8.48 14.24 -41.60
N GLU A 906 -8.44 13.55 -42.75
CA GLU A 906 -9.17 12.29 -42.96
C GLU A 906 -8.31 11.05 -42.73
N LYS A 907 -6.99 11.23 -42.55
CA LYS A 907 -6.07 10.13 -42.29
C LYS A 907 -6.48 9.35 -41.04
N LYS A 908 -6.40 8.02 -41.16
CA LYS A 908 -6.69 7.05 -40.10
C LYS A 908 -5.40 6.33 -39.74
N LEU A 909 -5.16 6.13 -38.46
CA LEU A 909 -4.04 5.30 -37.98
C LEU A 909 -4.46 3.83 -37.89
N ASP A 910 -3.47 2.94 -37.90
CA ASP A 910 -3.70 1.51 -37.79
C ASP A 910 -4.49 1.17 -36.52
N GLY A 911 -5.56 0.39 -36.68
CA GLY A 911 -6.50 0.04 -35.61
C GLY A 911 -7.60 1.07 -35.34
N GLU A 912 -7.56 2.26 -35.94
CA GLU A 912 -8.57 3.30 -35.73
C GLU A 912 -9.71 3.25 -36.76
N ARG A 913 -10.94 3.52 -36.29
CA ARG A 913 -12.15 3.46 -37.14
C ARG A 913 -12.46 4.78 -37.85
N GLU A 914 -12.04 5.90 -37.27
CA GLU A 914 -12.35 7.26 -37.69
C GLU A 914 -11.08 8.06 -38.01
N GLY A 915 -11.21 9.08 -38.87
CA GLY A 915 -10.09 9.99 -39.19
C GLY A 915 -9.91 11.05 -38.11
N LEU A 916 -8.79 11.78 -38.14
CA LEU A 916 -8.46 12.77 -37.11
C LEU A 916 -9.56 13.85 -36.94
N VAL A 917 -10.14 14.34 -38.03
CA VAL A 917 -11.22 15.34 -38.00
C VAL A 917 -12.44 14.86 -37.23
N ASP A 918 -12.84 13.61 -37.45
CA ASP A 918 -14.00 13.00 -36.82
C ASP A 918 -13.73 12.76 -35.34
N LYS A 919 -12.50 12.33 -35.03
CA LYS A 919 -12.06 12.16 -33.65
C LYS A 919 -12.07 13.47 -32.88
N ILE A 920 -11.44 14.52 -33.40
CA ILE A 920 -11.42 15.84 -32.73
C ILE A 920 -12.83 16.38 -32.57
N LYS A 921 -13.67 16.29 -33.61
CA LYS A 921 -15.05 16.77 -33.56
C LYS A 921 -15.91 16.00 -32.57
N TYR A 922 -16.04 14.69 -32.75
CA TYR A 922 -17.05 13.89 -32.06
C TYR A 922 -16.59 13.29 -30.74
N SER A 923 -15.30 12.97 -30.64
CA SER A 923 -14.71 12.33 -29.44
C SER A 923 -14.18 13.35 -28.43
N TYR A 924 -13.86 14.58 -28.86
CA TYR A 924 -13.34 15.63 -27.97
C TYR A 924 -14.24 16.88 -27.92
N LEU A 925 -14.42 17.62 -29.01
CA LEU A 925 -15.18 18.89 -29.01
C LEU A 925 -16.63 18.71 -28.54
N ASP A 926 -17.33 17.73 -29.10
CA ASP A 926 -18.72 17.44 -28.71
C ASP A 926 -18.84 16.81 -27.31
N GLN A 927 -17.74 16.25 -26.77
CA GLN A 927 -17.72 15.66 -25.42
C GLN A 927 -17.26 16.64 -24.34
N ALA A 928 -16.58 17.74 -24.67
CA ALA A 928 -16.05 18.68 -23.69
C ALA A 928 -17.16 19.47 -22.97
N GLY A 929 -18.17 19.93 -23.72
CA GLY A 929 -19.30 20.66 -23.16
C GLY A 929 -20.16 19.80 -22.23
N TRP A 930 -20.84 20.45 -21.29
CA TRP A 930 -21.86 19.79 -20.48
C TRP A 930 -23.11 19.54 -21.32
N SER A 931 -23.47 18.29 -21.50
CA SER A 931 -24.61 17.89 -22.32
C SER A 931 -25.76 17.38 -21.46
N VAL A 932 -26.95 17.39 -22.03
CA VAL A 932 -28.13 16.72 -21.43
C VAL A 932 -27.81 15.25 -21.12
N ALA A 933 -27.05 14.59 -22.00
CA ALA A 933 -26.62 13.20 -21.80
C ALA A 933 -25.77 13.00 -20.54
N ASP A 934 -24.95 13.98 -20.15
CA ASP A 934 -24.17 13.94 -18.91
C ASP A 934 -25.09 14.01 -17.70
N THR A 935 -26.01 14.98 -17.69
CA THR A 935 -27.02 15.10 -16.63
C THR A 935 -27.84 13.81 -16.48
N LEU A 936 -28.24 13.19 -17.60
CA LEU A 936 -28.93 11.89 -17.57
C LEU A 936 -28.07 10.81 -16.90
N ASN A 937 -26.80 10.65 -17.29
CA ASN A 937 -25.91 9.67 -16.68
C ASN A 937 -25.69 9.94 -15.19
N ILE A 938 -25.51 11.20 -14.81
CA ILE A 938 -25.27 11.59 -13.42
C ILE A 938 -26.47 11.28 -12.53
N SER A 939 -27.69 11.53 -13.02
CA SER A 939 -28.94 11.26 -12.31
C SER A 939 -29.17 9.79 -11.92
N ILE A 940 -28.37 8.88 -12.48
CA ILE A 940 -28.43 7.44 -12.19
C ILE A 940 -27.12 6.88 -11.64
N GLY A 941 -26.21 7.75 -11.18
CA GLY A 941 -24.93 7.36 -10.57
C GLY A 941 -23.88 6.89 -11.57
N GLN A 942 -23.97 7.29 -12.84
CA GLN A 942 -22.98 7.02 -13.88
C GLN A 942 -22.21 8.31 -14.24
N GLY A 943 -21.35 8.26 -15.25
CA GLY A 943 -20.59 9.41 -15.72
C GLY A 943 -19.48 9.77 -14.73
N GLN A 944 -19.44 11.03 -14.30
CA GLN A 944 -18.40 11.57 -13.42
C GLN A 944 -18.63 11.29 -11.93
N ASN A 945 -19.75 10.67 -11.53
CA ASN A 945 -19.94 10.23 -10.15
C ASN A 945 -18.85 9.23 -9.77
N ALA A 946 -18.15 9.47 -8.67
CA ALA A 946 -17.14 8.56 -8.15
C ALA A 946 -17.05 8.66 -6.63
N TYR A 947 -17.34 7.57 -5.91
CA TYR A 947 -17.38 7.55 -4.45
C TYR A 947 -16.75 6.28 -3.89
N THR A 948 -16.15 6.38 -2.71
CA THR A 948 -15.53 5.25 -2.01
C THR A 948 -16.58 4.41 -1.28
N PRO A 949 -16.31 3.11 -1.01
CA PRO A 949 -17.22 2.29 -0.22
C PRO A 949 -17.53 2.86 1.17
N ILE A 950 -16.54 3.44 1.86
CA ILE A 950 -16.75 4.08 3.18
C ILE A 950 -17.65 5.31 3.09
N GLN A 951 -17.47 6.14 2.05
CA GLN A 951 -18.38 7.25 1.75
C GLN A 951 -19.80 6.74 1.50
N MET A 952 -19.97 5.69 0.69
CA MET A 952 -21.28 5.11 0.39
C MET A 952 -21.96 4.52 1.64
N ALA A 953 -21.22 3.93 2.56
CA ALA A 953 -21.78 3.47 3.83
C ALA A 953 -22.21 4.64 4.73
N ASN A 954 -21.39 5.69 4.84
CA ASN A 954 -21.73 6.88 5.62
C ASN A 954 -22.94 7.61 5.03
N TYR A 955 -23.00 7.73 3.71
CA TYR A 955 -24.17 8.25 2.98
C TYR A 955 -25.48 7.56 3.40
N ILE A 956 -25.43 6.25 3.56
CA ILE A 956 -26.60 5.45 3.93
C ILE A 956 -26.91 5.58 5.42
N ALA A 957 -25.90 5.72 6.28
CA ALA A 957 -26.10 6.07 7.68
C ALA A 957 -26.80 7.42 7.84
N ILE A 958 -26.37 8.46 7.11
CA ILE A 958 -26.98 9.81 7.10
C ILE A 958 -28.45 9.73 6.69
N LEU A 959 -28.74 8.97 5.62
CA LEU A 959 -30.11 8.80 5.14
C LEU A 959 -30.98 8.08 6.18
N ALA A 960 -30.43 7.05 6.84
CA ALA A 960 -31.14 6.21 7.79
C ALA A 960 -31.42 6.92 9.13
N ASN A 961 -30.50 7.75 9.62
CA ASN A 961 -30.58 8.40 10.94
C ASN A 961 -31.30 9.76 10.95
N GLY A 962 -31.99 10.13 9.86
CA GLY A 962 -32.73 11.40 9.78
C GLY A 962 -31.88 12.61 9.41
N GLY A 963 -30.75 12.38 8.72
CA GLY A 963 -29.91 13.44 8.14
C GLY A 963 -28.79 13.93 9.05
N TYR A 964 -28.34 13.13 10.02
CA TYR A 964 -27.16 13.44 10.82
C TYR A 964 -25.92 12.83 10.18
N ARG A 965 -25.01 13.69 9.74
CA ARG A 965 -23.70 13.32 9.22
C ARG A 965 -22.70 13.24 10.36
N HIS A 966 -22.11 12.06 10.51
CA HIS A 966 -21.05 11.78 11.47
C HIS A 966 -19.71 11.74 10.74
N ASN A 967 -18.66 12.19 11.43
CA ASN A 967 -17.31 11.81 11.06
C ASN A 967 -17.15 10.32 11.32
N VAL A 968 -16.62 9.59 10.34
CA VAL A 968 -16.41 8.15 10.47
C VAL A 968 -15.19 7.90 11.34
N SER A 969 -15.28 6.98 12.30
CA SER A 969 -14.18 6.72 13.24
C SER A 969 -13.91 5.22 13.42
N VAL A 970 -12.62 4.87 13.40
CA VAL A 970 -12.11 3.52 13.74
C VAL A 970 -11.58 3.44 15.17
N VAL A 971 -11.48 4.57 15.88
CA VAL A 971 -10.91 4.66 17.24
C VAL A 971 -12.00 4.93 18.28
N ASP A 972 -12.08 4.07 19.27
CA ASP A 972 -12.91 4.26 20.45
C ASP A 972 -12.15 5.06 21.51
N SER A 973 -11.00 4.53 21.96
CA SER A 973 -10.23 5.16 23.04
C SER A 973 -8.77 4.71 23.05
N ILE A 974 -7.92 5.52 23.70
CA ILE A 974 -6.52 5.15 24.00
C ILE A 974 -6.36 5.15 25.51
N LYS A 975 -5.86 4.06 26.06
CA LYS A 975 -5.62 3.90 27.50
C LYS A 975 -4.13 3.66 27.73
N ASN A 976 -3.64 3.98 28.92
CA ASN A 976 -2.28 3.58 29.30
C ASN A 976 -2.13 2.04 29.33
N TYR A 977 -0.88 1.56 29.38
CA TYR A 977 -0.56 0.13 29.23
C TYR A 977 -1.25 -0.81 30.24
N ASP A 978 -1.58 -0.32 31.45
CA ASP A 978 -2.29 -1.07 32.50
C ASP A 978 -3.81 -0.81 32.52
N ASN A 979 -4.33 -0.05 31.54
CA ASN A 979 -5.72 0.36 31.41
C ASN A 979 -6.29 1.15 32.60
N THR A 980 -5.46 1.69 33.50
CA THR A 980 -5.92 2.46 34.67
C THR A 980 -6.35 3.89 34.33
N LYS A 981 -5.94 4.42 33.17
CA LYS A 981 -6.21 5.80 32.74
C LYS A 981 -6.50 5.88 31.24
N THR A 982 -7.64 6.47 30.89
CA THR A 982 -7.94 6.91 29.51
C THR A 982 -7.16 8.17 29.18
N ILE A 983 -6.42 8.13 28.08
CA ILE A 983 -5.56 9.20 27.55
C ILE A 983 -6.32 10.00 26.48
N TYR A 984 -7.09 9.30 25.66
CA TYR A 984 -7.92 9.85 24.58
C TYR A 984 -9.22 9.06 24.50
N GLU A 985 -10.30 9.75 24.19
CA GLU A 985 -11.63 9.20 23.95
C GLU A 985 -12.11 9.80 22.63
N GLY A 986 -12.63 8.96 21.74
CA GLY A 986 -13.02 9.36 20.40
C GLY A 986 -14.16 10.37 20.42
N GLU A 987 -13.96 11.51 19.76
CA GLU A 987 -15.04 12.47 19.54
C GLU A 987 -15.96 11.96 18.42
N ARG A 988 -17.28 12.15 18.59
CA ARG A 988 -18.32 11.71 17.65
C ARG A 988 -19.08 12.93 17.14
N ASP A 989 -18.35 13.80 16.46
CA ASP A 989 -18.92 15.00 15.88
C ASP A 989 -20.02 14.64 14.89
N LYS A 990 -21.09 15.45 14.95
CA LYS A 990 -22.19 15.32 14.01
C LYS A 990 -22.72 16.67 13.57
N GLU A 991 -23.05 16.75 12.31
CA GLU A 991 -23.73 17.87 11.69
C GLU A 991 -25.05 17.41 11.07
N LYS A 992 -26.03 18.32 10.95
CA LYS A 992 -27.30 17.99 10.31
C LYS A 992 -27.32 18.56 8.90
N VAL A 993 -27.59 17.70 7.91
CA VAL A 993 -27.67 18.09 6.50
C VAL A 993 -28.79 19.12 6.29
N GLN A 994 -28.58 20.07 5.39
CA GLN A 994 -29.53 21.16 5.12
C GLN A 994 -30.58 20.72 4.09
N LEU A 995 -31.81 20.49 4.56
CA LEU A 995 -32.96 20.11 3.73
C LEU A 995 -34.13 21.06 3.95
N ASN A 996 -34.91 21.29 2.89
CA ASN A 996 -36.15 22.04 2.92
C ASN A 996 -37.23 21.30 3.72
N ASN A 997 -37.31 19.97 3.56
CA ASN A 997 -38.22 19.13 4.34
C ASN A 997 -37.58 17.78 4.70
N TYR A 998 -37.33 17.54 5.99
CA TYR A 998 -36.75 16.29 6.48
C TYR A 998 -37.68 15.07 6.30
N GLU A 999 -39.00 15.24 6.13
CA GLU A 999 -39.92 14.14 5.78
C GLU A 999 -39.56 13.49 4.44
N ASN A 1000 -38.88 14.22 3.56
CA ASN A 1000 -38.41 13.70 2.28
C ASN A 1000 -37.47 12.48 2.45
N LEU A 1001 -36.73 12.40 3.56
CA LEU A 1001 -35.90 11.24 3.88
C LEU A 1001 -36.75 9.97 4.07
N GLU A 1002 -37.91 10.08 4.73
CA GLU A 1002 -38.80 8.94 4.97
C GLU A 1002 -39.40 8.40 3.67
N HIS A 1003 -39.69 9.29 2.70
CA HIS A 1003 -40.13 8.87 1.36
C HIS A 1003 -39.07 8.06 0.63
N VAL A 1004 -37.79 8.47 0.72
CA VAL A 1004 -36.69 7.74 0.10
C VAL A 1004 -36.46 6.39 0.81
N LYS A 1005 -36.47 6.38 2.15
CA LYS A 1005 -36.40 5.15 2.98
C LYS A 1005 -37.51 4.16 2.62
N LEU A 1006 -38.74 4.63 2.44
CA LEU A 1006 -39.86 3.78 2.01
C LEU A 1006 -39.61 3.18 0.63
N GLY A 1007 -39.09 3.96 -0.32
CA GLY A 1007 -38.66 3.44 -1.62
C GLY A 1007 -37.62 2.33 -1.50
N MET A 1008 -36.61 2.51 -0.64
CA MET A 1008 -35.60 1.48 -0.33
C MET A 1008 -36.20 0.22 0.32
N ARG A 1009 -37.21 0.37 1.19
CA ARG A 1009 -37.93 -0.77 1.78
C ARG A 1009 -38.72 -1.56 0.73
N LYS A 1010 -39.28 -0.89 -0.28
CA LYS A 1010 -39.96 -1.57 -1.39
C LYS A 1010 -38.99 -2.40 -2.25
N VAL A 1011 -37.73 -1.98 -2.39
CA VAL A 1011 -36.68 -2.77 -3.08
C VAL A 1011 -36.52 -4.17 -2.49
N VAL A 1012 -36.65 -4.28 -1.16
CA VAL A 1012 -36.46 -5.53 -0.40
C VAL A 1012 -37.76 -6.35 -0.32
N THR A 1013 -38.93 -5.71 -0.26
CA THR A 1013 -40.21 -6.41 -0.10
C THR A 1013 -40.83 -6.86 -1.43
N GLU A 1014 -40.65 -6.06 -2.47
CA GLU A 1014 -41.31 -6.22 -3.77
C GLU A 1014 -40.33 -6.19 -4.96
N GLY A 1015 -39.18 -5.53 -4.81
CA GLY A 1015 -38.28 -5.17 -5.90
C GLY A 1015 -37.04 -6.05 -6.07
N THR A 1016 -35.95 -5.41 -6.52
CA THR A 1016 -34.73 -6.10 -7.00
C THR A 1016 -33.96 -6.89 -5.94
N ALA A 1017 -34.18 -6.66 -4.65
CA ALA A 1017 -33.53 -7.37 -3.54
C ALA A 1017 -34.45 -8.37 -2.83
N LYS A 1018 -35.68 -8.58 -3.35
CA LYS A 1018 -36.68 -9.46 -2.71
C LYS A 1018 -36.20 -10.88 -2.50
N SER A 1019 -35.53 -11.46 -3.50
CA SER A 1019 -35.05 -12.84 -3.43
C SER A 1019 -33.96 -13.02 -2.36
N THR A 1020 -33.11 -12.01 -2.18
CA THR A 1020 -32.04 -12.02 -1.17
C THR A 1020 -32.56 -12.03 0.26
N PHE A 1021 -33.59 -11.24 0.54
CA PHE A 1021 -34.14 -11.05 1.91
C PHE A 1021 -35.46 -11.78 2.14
N SER A 1022 -35.87 -12.66 1.23
CA SER A 1022 -37.09 -13.45 1.38
C SER A 1022 -36.98 -14.36 2.59
N GLY A 1023 -37.82 -14.12 3.61
CA GLY A 1023 -37.79 -14.88 4.86
C GLY A 1023 -36.73 -14.42 5.87
N PHE A 1024 -36.03 -13.31 5.60
CA PHE A 1024 -35.15 -12.70 6.59
C PHE A 1024 -35.99 -12.11 7.75
N PRO A 1025 -35.66 -12.40 9.02
CA PRO A 1025 -36.54 -12.07 10.15
C PRO A 1025 -36.52 -10.58 10.51
N ILE A 1026 -35.55 -9.83 10.01
CA ILE A 1026 -35.40 -8.40 10.24
C ILE A 1026 -35.86 -7.60 9.02
N SER A 1027 -36.52 -6.50 9.30
CA SER A 1027 -36.87 -5.45 8.35
C SER A 1027 -35.64 -4.73 7.81
N VAL A 1028 -35.42 -4.79 6.50
CA VAL A 1028 -34.26 -4.16 5.83
C VAL A 1028 -34.74 -3.18 4.76
N ALA A 1029 -34.02 -2.07 4.60
CA ALA A 1029 -34.13 -1.20 3.45
C ALA A 1029 -32.82 -1.21 2.67
N ALA A 1030 -32.90 -1.34 1.34
CA ALA A 1030 -31.72 -1.51 0.51
C ALA A 1030 -31.86 -0.87 -0.87
N LYS A 1031 -30.73 -0.77 -1.57
CA LYS A 1031 -30.68 -0.39 -2.99
C LYS A 1031 -29.57 -1.13 -3.72
N THR A 1032 -29.92 -1.69 -4.88
CA THR A 1032 -28.94 -2.27 -5.82
C THR A 1032 -28.37 -1.21 -6.77
N GLY A 1033 -27.11 -1.36 -7.15
CA GLY A 1033 -26.42 -0.56 -8.16
C GLY A 1033 -25.59 -1.42 -9.12
N THR A 1034 -25.74 -1.18 -10.41
CA THR A 1034 -24.83 -1.73 -11.43
C THR A 1034 -24.15 -0.56 -12.11
N ALA A 1035 -22.84 -0.45 -11.93
CA ALA A 1035 -22.01 0.57 -12.55
C ALA A 1035 -21.34 0.01 -13.80
N GLN A 1036 -21.55 0.67 -14.94
CA GLN A 1036 -21.09 0.16 -16.21
C GLN A 1036 -19.64 0.55 -16.42
N LYS A 1037 -18.77 -0.45 -16.62
CA LYS A 1037 -17.37 -0.20 -16.95
C LYS A 1037 -17.17 -0.39 -18.45
N SER A 1038 -16.94 0.72 -19.16
CA SER A 1038 -16.53 0.67 -20.56
C SER A 1038 -15.03 0.43 -20.68
N GLY A 1039 -14.61 -0.07 -21.84
CA GLY A 1039 -13.21 -0.30 -22.16
C GLY A 1039 -12.83 -1.78 -22.17
N ARG A 1040 -11.58 -2.02 -22.52
CA ARG A 1040 -10.94 -3.33 -22.49
C ARG A 1040 -9.81 -3.29 -21.47
N ASN A 1041 -9.60 -4.42 -20.82
CA ASN A 1041 -8.41 -4.66 -20.04
C ASN A 1041 -7.20 -4.59 -20.98
N PRO A 1042 -6.21 -3.72 -20.71
CA PRO A 1042 -5.04 -3.57 -21.57
C PRO A 1042 -4.18 -4.83 -21.60
N ALA A 1043 -4.05 -5.54 -20.47
CA ALA A 1043 -3.27 -6.77 -20.36
C ALA A 1043 -3.89 -7.96 -21.11
N THR A 1044 -5.22 -8.11 -21.07
CA THR A 1044 -5.89 -9.30 -21.64
C THR A 1044 -6.69 -9.02 -22.90
N GLY A 1045 -6.93 -7.75 -23.25
CA GLY A 1045 -7.82 -7.33 -24.34
C GLY A 1045 -9.31 -7.61 -24.08
N ALA A 1046 -9.68 -8.25 -22.97
CA ALA A 1046 -11.06 -8.59 -22.63
C ALA A 1046 -11.88 -7.35 -22.27
N LEU A 1047 -13.19 -7.36 -22.54
CA LEU A 1047 -14.08 -6.30 -22.07
C LEU A 1047 -14.21 -6.36 -20.54
N TYR A 1048 -14.24 -5.20 -19.89
CA TYR A 1048 -14.55 -5.15 -18.46
C TYR A 1048 -15.98 -5.59 -18.19
N ASP A 1049 -16.13 -6.35 -17.11
CA ASP A 1049 -17.43 -6.67 -16.52
C ASP A 1049 -17.94 -5.47 -15.67
N ASP A 1050 -19.26 -5.36 -15.52
CA ASP A 1050 -19.87 -4.30 -14.71
C ASP A 1050 -19.54 -4.44 -13.21
N PHE A 1051 -19.56 -3.35 -12.47
CA PHE A 1051 -19.35 -3.36 -11.02
C PHE A 1051 -20.69 -3.52 -10.29
N ALA A 1052 -20.70 -4.41 -9.29
CA ALA A 1052 -21.89 -4.70 -8.50
C ALA A 1052 -21.84 -3.97 -7.16
N TRP A 1053 -22.74 -3.00 -6.99
CA TRP A 1053 -22.95 -2.26 -5.75
C TRP A 1053 -24.22 -2.71 -5.03
N PHE A 1054 -24.13 -2.81 -3.72
CA PHE A 1054 -25.27 -3.02 -2.84
C PHE A 1054 -25.13 -2.16 -1.59
N VAL A 1055 -26.19 -1.45 -1.23
CA VAL A 1055 -26.24 -0.68 0.02
C VAL A 1055 -27.50 -1.00 0.79
N ALA A 1056 -27.42 -1.06 2.12
CA ALA A 1056 -28.55 -1.33 2.99
C ALA A 1056 -28.39 -0.71 4.37
N PHE A 1057 -29.51 -0.56 5.08
CA PHE A 1057 -29.53 -0.34 6.52
C PHE A 1057 -30.58 -1.22 7.19
N ALA A 1058 -30.35 -1.53 8.47
CA ALA A 1058 -31.24 -2.35 9.28
C ALA A 1058 -31.10 -2.02 10.78
N PRO A 1059 -32.14 -2.33 11.58
CA PRO A 1059 -33.53 -2.51 11.17
C PRO A 1059 -34.11 -1.30 10.43
N TYR A 1060 -35.21 -1.44 9.70
CA TYR A 1060 -35.81 -0.31 8.98
C TYR A 1060 -36.41 0.74 9.91
N GLU A 1061 -37.03 0.29 11.00
CA GLU A 1061 -37.84 1.10 11.90
C GLU A 1061 -36.97 1.88 12.90
N ASP A 1062 -35.90 1.26 13.41
CA ASP A 1062 -34.84 1.91 14.20
C ASP A 1062 -33.47 1.47 13.65
N PRO A 1063 -32.90 2.20 12.68
CA PRO A 1063 -31.64 1.82 12.04
C PRO A 1063 -30.45 1.83 13.00
N GLU A 1064 -29.69 0.73 13.01
CA GLU A 1064 -28.49 0.55 13.83
C GLU A 1064 -27.23 0.37 12.98
N ILE A 1065 -27.33 -0.35 11.87
CA ILE A 1065 -26.20 -0.65 10.97
C ILE A 1065 -26.50 -0.20 9.54
N ALA A 1066 -25.52 0.43 8.89
CA ALA A 1066 -25.50 0.71 7.46
C ALA A 1066 -24.35 -0.07 6.81
N VAL A 1067 -24.63 -0.74 5.69
CA VAL A 1067 -23.67 -1.59 4.97
C VAL A 1067 -23.58 -1.15 3.52
N ALA A 1068 -22.36 -1.01 3.01
CA ALA A 1068 -22.06 -0.85 1.59
C ALA A 1068 -21.13 -1.98 1.14
N VAL A 1069 -21.47 -2.63 0.02
CA VAL A 1069 -20.68 -3.69 -0.58
C VAL A 1069 -20.46 -3.36 -2.05
N VAL A 1070 -19.23 -3.51 -2.51
CA VAL A 1070 -18.88 -3.44 -3.93
C VAL A 1070 -18.05 -4.63 -4.36
N LEU A 1071 -18.41 -5.21 -5.50
CA LEU A 1071 -17.67 -6.29 -6.14
C LEU A 1071 -17.24 -5.81 -7.53
N PHE A 1072 -15.93 -5.68 -7.74
CA PHE A 1072 -15.40 -5.27 -9.02
C PHE A 1072 -15.59 -6.40 -10.02
N GLN A 1073 -16.02 -6.04 -11.23
CA GLN A 1073 -16.35 -7.00 -12.28
C GLN A 1073 -17.38 -8.07 -11.84
N GLY A 1074 -18.15 -7.81 -10.77
CA GLY A 1074 -19.14 -8.72 -10.19
C GLY A 1074 -20.48 -8.73 -10.92
N GLY A 1075 -20.68 -7.92 -11.95
CA GLY A 1075 -21.87 -7.94 -12.79
C GLY A 1075 -23.07 -7.20 -12.18
N SER A 1076 -24.05 -7.94 -11.66
CA SER A 1076 -25.32 -7.36 -11.20
C SER A 1076 -25.23 -6.88 -9.75
N GLY A 1077 -25.75 -5.69 -9.45
CA GLY A 1077 -25.76 -5.13 -8.09
C GLY A 1077 -26.44 -6.02 -7.05
N GLY A 1078 -27.39 -6.87 -7.45
CA GLY A 1078 -28.01 -7.84 -6.54
C GLY A 1078 -27.05 -8.92 -6.01
N TYR A 1079 -25.93 -9.16 -6.69
CA TYR A 1079 -24.98 -10.22 -6.32
C TYR A 1079 -24.17 -9.88 -5.05
N ALA A 1080 -24.08 -8.60 -4.70
CA ALA A 1080 -23.49 -8.17 -3.43
C ALA A 1080 -24.51 -8.23 -2.25
N GLY A 1081 -25.79 -8.42 -2.55
CA GLY A 1081 -26.87 -8.52 -1.55
C GLY A 1081 -26.74 -9.65 -0.52
N PRO A 1082 -26.45 -10.92 -0.90
CA PRO A 1082 -26.32 -11.99 0.09
C PRO A 1082 -25.19 -11.74 1.09
N ILE A 1083 -24.09 -11.13 0.65
CA ILE A 1083 -22.97 -10.74 1.52
C ILE A 1083 -23.47 -9.71 2.55
N ALA A 1084 -24.14 -8.64 2.11
CA ALA A 1084 -24.67 -7.61 3.01
C ALA A 1084 -25.69 -8.17 4.03
N ARG A 1085 -26.55 -9.11 3.60
CA ARG A 1085 -27.53 -9.78 4.47
C ARG A 1085 -26.84 -10.54 5.60
N ASP A 1086 -25.78 -11.28 5.29
CA ASP A 1086 -25.10 -12.11 6.27
C ASP A 1086 -24.34 -11.25 7.31
N ILE A 1087 -23.84 -10.06 6.90
CA ILE A 1087 -23.26 -9.07 7.84
C ILE A 1087 -24.33 -8.47 8.75
N ILE A 1088 -25.49 -8.08 8.21
CA ILE A 1088 -26.61 -7.58 9.01
C ILE A 1088 -27.06 -8.66 10.02
N ALA A 1089 -27.10 -9.92 9.58
CA ALA A 1089 -27.51 -11.02 10.45
C ALA A 1089 -26.52 -11.28 11.59
N GLU A 1090 -25.21 -11.22 11.31
CA GLU A 1090 -24.18 -11.37 12.33
C GLU A 1090 -24.23 -10.23 13.35
N TYR A 1091 -24.28 -8.97 12.87
CA TYR A 1091 -24.32 -7.80 13.74
C TYR A 1091 -25.54 -7.82 14.69
N LEU A 1092 -26.72 -8.16 14.16
CA LEU A 1092 -27.95 -8.26 14.96
C LEU A 1092 -28.03 -9.56 15.79
N GLY A 1093 -26.96 -10.36 15.84
CA GLY A 1093 -26.84 -11.54 16.68
C GLY A 1093 -27.74 -12.70 16.25
N LEU A 1094 -28.24 -12.71 15.02
CA LEU A 1094 -29.17 -13.75 14.53
C LEU A 1094 -28.49 -15.11 14.34
N ASN A 1095 -27.16 -15.12 14.19
CA ASN A 1095 -26.36 -16.34 13.99
C ASN A 1095 -25.98 -17.06 15.29
N LYS A 1096 -26.20 -16.45 16.45
CA LYS A 1096 -25.87 -17.05 17.76
C LYS A 1096 -26.88 -18.16 18.06
N GLU A 1097 -26.40 -19.39 18.23
CA GLU A 1097 -27.22 -20.45 18.82
C GLU A 1097 -27.55 -20.07 20.27
N GLU A 1098 -28.79 -20.31 20.72
CA GLU A 1098 -29.13 -20.32 22.15
C GLU A 1098 -28.31 -21.43 22.83
N VAL A 1099 -27.05 -21.13 23.16
CA VAL A 1099 -26.34 -21.87 24.18
C VAL A 1099 -27.09 -21.54 25.47
N LYS A 1100 -27.99 -22.44 25.89
CA LYS A 1100 -28.41 -22.50 27.29
C LYS A 1100 -27.13 -22.69 28.10
N GLU A 1101 -26.57 -21.59 28.58
CA GLU A 1101 -25.48 -21.60 29.53
C GLU A 1101 -25.92 -22.46 30.71
N LYS A 1102 -25.38 -23.68 30.77
CA LYS A 1102 -25.17 -24.30 32.06
C LYS A 1102 -24.12 -23.43 32.73
N LEU A 1103 -24.59 -22.58 33.64
CA LEU A 1103 -23.79 -21.79 34.58
C LEU A 1103 -22.49 -22.56 34.91
N PRO A 1104 -21.30 -22.02 34.59
CA PRO A 1104 -20.07 -22.59 35.09
C PRO A 1104 -20.12 -22.51 36.62
N PHE A 1105 -19.77 -23.63 37.25
CA PHE A 1105 -19.69 -23.78 38.70
C PHE A 1105 -19.03 -22.55 39.34
N THR A 1106 -19.71 -22.01 40.34
CA THR A 1106 -19.16 -21.03 41.28
C THR A 1106 -17.85 -21.58 41.87
N THR A 1107 -16.72 -21.01 41.46
CA THR A 1107 -15.48 -21.10 42.24
C THR A 1107 -15.65 -20.18 43.45
N GLU A 1108 -15.98 -20.77 44.59
CA GLU A 1108 -15.84 -20.10 45.88
C GLU A 1108 -14.36 -19.75 46.11
N LEU A 1109 -14.13 -18.47 46.38
CA LEU A 1109 -12.93 -17.93 47.02
C LEU A 1109 -12.62 -18.70 48.32
N ALA A 1110 -11.37 -19.14 48.49
CA ALA A 1110 -10.74 -19.24 49.82
C ALA A 1110 -9.21 -19.36 49.77
N ARG A 1111 -8.55 -18.28 50.19
CA ARG A 1111 -7.20 -18.14 50.80
C ARG A 1111 -5.95 -18.24 49.95
#